data_AF-A0A955CEF2-F1
#
_entry.id   AF-A0A955CEF2-F1
#
_cell.length_a   1.000
_cell.length_b   1.000
_cell.length_c   1.000
_cell.angle_alpha   90.00
_cell.angle_beta   90.00
_cell.angle_gamma   90.00
#
_symmetry.space_group_name_H-M   'P 1'
#
loop_
_entity.id
_entity.type
_entity.pdbx_description
1 polymer ?
#
loop_
_entity_poly.entity_id
_entity_poly.type
_entity_poly.pdbx_seq_one_letter_code
_entity_poly.pdbx_strand_id
1 'polypeptide(L)'
;MTQAPEQPDAELARTLEEAAGYLNFSSGASDPRFLSNLDRAARLLPDVDADLVGRLTASLLATLDRLESTQPAFADVSQARSAITLLRDELLPAYREFHRDLLHHQSDEQLWRPFFLGRAWEAILQQGGPWSETPRIVDGVLHRLNDFVGYRPTATLSSGAQSEPYAHEFVRPIPLYVHGAGVATGRYERLLGQALEILRNTDPEILARAWFDLDHLEEVALDPRAYDFDHPVNRRPNYHFGLWDPHVISQSQYYTRFVLQQITLDALLTRCEAGDLSDELREQRRFEAAAVLAGTMLMASGTCGDSPSRHDSTVTLSTLLPHIAAYRDAFYQDLLGRLDDELGATLRLEAERCRQPMGGARQHLNHELARRRALQIQRVHLALLFARMGRPHAALSQAGSVRVAAARMLTAIYCRLTAAHDAIDQGKLDSVAEILEEIENLMRRAIECGALVDPWNIVGFAANFSLFPALENTVHDWRVDELIELVEQVLDLAARAWSESAAIDDAPLETRISTILDRLARWWDRYASASVTGVKRLVAQEIQVSANLVAGSLNAWHKAGAAAGDIGFWRMFVDQFDTSKAFQLVVEALLDHADVVASRALLMQWVNQRDRTPLAEGDSAFHPLAFRWLATVEAHQRTQQTDAWSEVARFFAYLEANAEEFWEAPTL
;
A
#
# COMPACT_ATOMS: atom_id res chain seq x y z
N MET A 1 0.59 -53.94 -19.57
CA MET A 1 -0.44 -53.37 -20.47
C MET A 1 -0.35 -51.86 -20.31
N THR A 2 0.24 -51.23 -21.31
CA THR A 2 0.42 -49.78 -21.43
C THR A 2 -0.97 -49.16 -21.53
N GLN A 3 -1.36 -48.34 -20.55
CA GLN A 3 -2.58 -47.53 -20.66
C GLN A 3 -2.42 -46.59 -21.86
N ALA A 4 -3.33 -46.71 -22.81
CA ALA A 4 -3.45 -45.76 -23.90
C ALA A 4 -3.77 -44.38 -23.29
N PRO A 5 -3.26 -43.27 -23.88
CA PRO A 5 -3.64 -41.94 -23.42
C PRO A 5 -5.16 -41.77 -23.60
N GLU A 6 -5.87 -41.43 -22.53
CA GLU A 6 -7.28 -41.06 -22.60
C GLU A 6 -7.45 -39.97 -23.66
N GLN A 7 -8.31 -40.21 -24.64
CA GLN A 7 -8.68 -39.19 -25.61
C GLN A 7 -9.23 -38.00 -24.82
N PRO A 8 -8.79 -36.75 -25.10
CA PRO A 8 -9.41 -35.60 -24.47
C PRO A 8 -10.91 -35.65 -24.75
N ASP A 9 -11.71 -35.44 -23.69
CA ASP A 9 -13.15 -35.36 -23.76
C ASP A 9 -13.55 -34.52 -24.98
N ALA A 10 -14.45 -35.03 -25.83
CA ALA A 10 -14.80 -34.40 -27.12
C ALA A 10 -15.24 -32.94 -26.94
N GLU A 11 -15.82 -32.63 -25.77
CA GLU A 11 -16.18 -31.27 -25.38
C GLU A 11 -14.96 -30.36 -25.13
N LEU A 12 -13.95 -30.86 -24.42
CA LEU A 12 -12.70 -30.12 -24.16
C LEU A 12 -11.96 -29.85 -25.47
N ALA A 13 -11.89 -30.85 -26.36
CA ALA A 13 -11.24 -30.69 -27.66
C ALA A 13 -11.89 -29.56 -28.49
N ARG A 14 -13.22 -29.55 -28.60
CA ARG A 14 -13.96 -28.49 -29.32
C ARG A 14 -13.72 -27.11 -28.70
N THR A 15 -13.77 -27.03 -27.37
CA THR A 15 -13.59 -25.76 -26.64
C THR A 15 -12.20 -25.17 -26.86
N LEU A 16 -11.15 -26.01 -26.82
CA LEU A 16 -9.77 -25.61 -27.08
C LEU A 16 -9.55 -25.22 -28.56
N GLU A 17 -10.20 -25.90 -29.51
CA GLU A 17 -10.13 -25.54 -30.93
C GLU A 17 -10.70 -24.15 -31.19
N GLU A 18 -11.87 -23.84 -30.62
CA GLU A 18 -12.48 -22.52 -30.76
C GLU A 18 -11.61 -21.42 -30.12
N ALA A 19 -11.05 -21.68 -28.94
CA ALA A 19 -10.13 -20.76 -28.26
C ALA A 19 -8.82 -20.55 -29.05
N ALA A 20 -8.24 -21.62 -29.60
CA ALA A 20 -7.06 -21.55 -30.46
C ALA A 20 -7.35 -20.78 -31.76
N GLY A 21 -8.55 -20.95 -32.34
CA GLY A 21 -9.01 -20.17 -33.49
C GLY A 21 -9.08 -18.68 -33.19
N TYR A 22 -9.64 -18.29 -32.04
CA TYR A 22 -9.64 -16.89 -31.63
C TYR A 22 -8.22 -16.35 -31.49
N LEU A 23 -7.32 -17.06 -30.80
CA LEU A 23 -5.92 -16.64 -30.63
C LEU A 23 -5.19 -16.46 -31.97
N ASN A 24 -5.52 -17.25 -32.99
CA ASN A 24 -4.84 -17.20 -34.28
C ASN A 24 -5.38 -16.15 -35.25
N PHE A 25 -6.68 -15.85 -35.20
CA PHE A 25 -7.34 -15.02 -36.22
C PHE A 25 -7.88 -13.69 -35.70
N SER A 26 -8.01 -13.51 -34.38
CA SER A 26 -8.48 -12.26 -33.79
C SER A 26 -7.38 -11.20 -33.74
N SER A 27 -7.78 -9.93 -33.83
CA SER A 27 -6.95 -8.77 -33.49
C SER A 27 -6.98 -8.42 -32.00
N GLY A 28 -7.62 -9.27 -31.18
CA GLY A 28 -7.76 -9.08 -29.73
C GLY A 28 -8.98 -8.27 -29.31
N ALA A 29 -9.97 -8.05 -30.20
CA ALA A 29 -11.25 -7.44 -29.81
C ALA A 29 -12.00 -8.36 -28.84
N SER A 30 -12.53 -7.80 -27.74
CA SER A 30 -13.10 -8.65 -26.69
C SER A 30 -14.24 -9.53 -27.19
N ASP A 31 -14.16 -10.82 -26.88
CA ASP A 31 -15.15 -11.82 -27.29
C ASP A 31 -15.62 -12.66 -26.08
N PRO A 32 -16.88 -12.49 -25.63
CA PRO A 32 -17.44 -13.28 -24.54
C PRO A 32 -17.42 -14.79 -24.79
N ARG A 33 -17.49 -15.24 -26.06
CA ARG A 33 -17.41 -16.67 -26.39
C ARG A 33 -16.01 -17.22 -26.13
N PHE A 34 -14.98 -16.48 -26.52
CA PHE A 34 -13.59 -16.83 -26.21
C PHE A 34 -13.37 -16.96 -24.70
N LEU A 35 -13.81 -15.96 -23.93
CA LEU A 35 -13.70 -15.98 -22.46
C LEU A 35 -14.47 -17.18 -21.84
N SER A 36 -15.70 -17.43 -22.30
CA SER A 36 -16.50 -18.58 -21.86
C SER A 36 -15.84 -19.91 -22.20
N ASN A 37 -15.20 -20.02 -23.36
CA ASN A 37 -14.48 -21.23 -23.77
C ASN A 37 -13.23 -21.46 -22.90
N LEU A 38 -12.49 -20.40 -22.56
CA LEU A 38 -11.37 -20.51 -21.62
C LEU A 38 -11.83 -20.97 -20.23
N ASP A 39 -12.93 -20.41 -19.72
CA ASP A 39 -13.52 -20.83 -18.44
C ASP A 39 -13.97 -22.29 -18.48
N ARG A 40 -14.65 -22.70 -19.56
CA ARG A 40 -15.10 -24.08 -19.75
C ARG A 40 -13.92 -25.04 -19.85
N ALA A 41 -12.87 -24.69 -20.60
CA ALA A 41 -11.66 -25.49 -20.69
C ALA A 41 -10.99 -25.66 -19.31
N ALA A 42 -10.90 -24.58 -18.52
CA ALA A 42 -10.35 -24.63 -17.17
C ALA A 42 -11.10 -25.59 -16.24
N ARG A 43 -12.43 -25.72 -16.38
CA ARG A 43 -13.26 -26.70 -15.63
C ARG A 43 -13.01 -28.14 -16.04
N LEU A 44 -12.81 -28.37 -17.34
CA LEU A 44 -12.67 -29.71 -17.92
C LEU A 44 -11.24 -30.25 -17.80
N LEU A 45 -10.24 -29.38 -17.67
CA LEU A 45 -8.85 -29.78 -17.46
C LEU A 45 -8.69 -30.43 -16.07
N PRO A 46 -8.04 -31.60 -15.98
CA PRO A 46 -7.86 -32.31 -14.73
C PRO A 46 -7.04 -31.48 -13.76
N ASP A 47 -7.52 -31.35 -12.52
CA ASP A 47 -6.90 -30.54 -11.48
C ASP A 47 -5.68 -31.26 -10.88
N VAL A 48 -4.57 -31.20 -11.61
CA VAL A 48 -3.27 -31.79 -11.22
C VAL A 48 -2.31 -30.64 -10.95
N ASP A 49 -1.70 -30.63 -9.76
CA ASP A 49 -0.64 -29.72 -9.32
C ASP A 49 -0.96 -28.21 -9.25
N ALA A 50 -2.24 -27.80 -9.26
CA ALA A 50 -2.71 -26.41 -9.14
C ALA A 50 -2.13 -25.40 -10.16
N ASP A 51 -1.42 -25.84 -11.20
CA ASP A 51 -0.89 -24.99 -12.28
C ASP A 51 -1.88 -24.90 -13.44
N LEU A 52 -2.87 -24.02 -13.33
CA LEU A 52 -3.84 -23.78 -14.39
C LEU A 52 -3.18 -23.20 -15.65
N VAL A 53 -2.21 -22.29 -15.50
CA VAL A 53 -1.55 -21.61 -16.62
C VAL A 53 -0.78 -22.61 -17.46
N GLY A 54 0.07 -23.44 -16.84
CA GLY A 54 0.84 -24.45 -17.55
C GLY A 54 -0.03 -25.47 -18.26
N ARG A 55 -1.11 -25.95 -17.60
CA ARG A 55 -2.05 -26.90 -18.21
C ARG A 55 -2.78 -26.30 -19.41
N LEU A 56 -3.37 -25.12 -19.25
CA LEU A 56 -4.12 -24.45 -20.31
C LEU A 56 -3.24 -24.12 -21.52
N THR A 57 -2.04 -23.56 -21.28
CA THR A 57 -1.10 -23.23 -22.35
C THR A 57 -0.58 -24.47 -23.08
N ALA A 58 -0.25 -25.54 -22.36
CA ALA A 58 0.18 -26.80 -22.97
C ALA A 58 -0.94 -27.42 -23.82
N SER A 59 -2.18 -27.43 -23.33
CA SER A 59 -3.33 -27.96 -24.09
C SER A 59 -3.65 -27.12 -25.32
N LEU A 60 -3.53 -25.80 -25.25
CA LEU A 60 -3.70 -24.92 -26.42
C LEU A 60 -2.60 -25.12 -27.47
N LEU A 61 -1.33 -25.24 -27.06
CA LEU A 61 -0.22 -25.51 -27.98
C LEU A 61 -0.36 -26.87 -28.68
N ALA A 62 -0.72 -27.92 -27.93
CA ALA A 62 -0.99 -29.24 -28.51
C ALA A 62 -2.19 -29.23 -29.47
N THR A 63 -3.20 -28.39 -29.19
CA THR A 63 -4.33 -28.18 -30.09
C THR A 63 -3.90 -27.48 -31.37
N LEU A 64 -3.02 -26.46 -31.29
CA LEU A 64 -2.45 -25.80 -32.46
C LEU A 64 -1.60 -26.75 -33.31
N ASP A 65 -0.75 -27.59 -32.71
CA ASP A 65 0.04 -28.61 -33.44
C ASP A 65 -0.87 -29.54 -34.27
N ARG A 66 -1.98 -29.97 -33.66
CA ARG A 66 -2.97 -30.82 -34.32
C ARG A 66 -3.72 -30.06 -35.42
N LEU A 67 -4.12 -28.81 -35.20
CA LEU A 67 -4.83 -28.01 -36.19
C LEU A 67 -3.93 -27.66 -37.39
N GLU A 68 -2.68 -27.30 -37.16
CA GLU A 68 -1.68 -27.02 -38.21
C GLU A 68 -1.47 -28.23 -39.14
N SER A 69 -1.48 -29.44 -38.58
CA SER A 69 -1.31 -30.68 -39.36
C SER A 69 -2.59 -31.18 -40.05
N THR A 70 -3.78 -30.72 -39.64
CA THR A 70 -5.06 -31.28 -40.10
C THR A 70 -5.95 -30.29 -40.87
N GLN A 71 -5.78 -28.98 -40.66
CA GLN A 71 -6.64 -27.94 -41.21
C GLN A 71 -5.83 -26.89 -41.98
N PRO A 72 -6.06 -26.71 -43.29
CA PRO A 72 -5.34 -25.72 -44.10
C PRO A 72 -5.51 -24.27 -43.62
N ALA A 73 -6.61 -23.94 -42.94
CA ALA A 73 -6.84 -22.61 -42.38
C ALA A 73 -5.82 -22.24 -41.28
N PHE A 74 -5.22 -23.24 -40.63
CA PHE A 74 -4.19 -23.09 -39.60
C PHE A 74 -2.78 -23.35 -40.16
N ALA A 75 -2.55 -23.08 -41.45
CA ALA A 75 -1.22 -23.23 -42.06
C ALA A 75 -0.15 -22.31 -41.44
N ASP A 76 -0.56 -21.17 -40.88
CA ASP A 76 0.28 -20.29 -40.07
C ASP A 76 -0.36 -20.10 -38.69
N VAL A 77 0.31 -20.64 -37.68
CA VAL A 77 -0.08 -20.53 -36.26
C VAL A 77 0.90 -19.66 -35.45
N SER A 78 1.76 -18.89 -36.12
CA SER A 78 2.81 -18.10 -35.47
C SER A 78 2.24 -17.11 -34.46
N GLN A 79 1.13 -16.42 -34.80
CA GLN A 79 0.44 -15.50 -33.91
C GLN A 79 -0.02 -16.20 -32.62
N ALA A 80 -0.80 -17.28 -32.74
CA ALA A 80 -1.35 -17.96 -31.57
C ALA A 80 -0.24 -18.55 -30.68
N ARG A 81 0.79 -19.18 -31.28
CA ARG A 81 1.94 -19.70 -30.52
C ARG A 81 2.67 -18.58 -29.78
N SER A 82 2.97 -17.48 -30.46
CA SER A 82 3.63 -16.34 -29.83
C SER A 82 2.79 -15.74 -28.70
N ALA A 83 1.48 -15.56 -28.89
CA ALA A 83 0.61 -15.04 -27.84
C ALA A 83 0.56 -15.94 -26.59
N ILE A 84 0.55 -17.27 -26.78
CA ILE A 84 0.57 -18.24 -25.68
C ILE A 84 1.91 -18.20 -24.93
N THR A 85 3.03 -18.21 -25.66
CA THR A 85 4.38 -18.15 -25.07
C THR A 85 4.62 -16.81 -24.36
N LEU A 86 4.27 -15.68 -25.00
CA LEU A 86 4.42 -14.34 -24.42
C LEU A 86 3.63 -14.18 -23.12
N LEU A 87 2.40 -14.73 -23.05
CA LEU A 87 1.63 -14.68 -21.81
C LEU A 87 2.39 -15.39 -20.68
N ARG A 88 2.75 -16.65 -20.90
CA ARG A 88 3.31 -17.53 -19.86
C ARG A 88 4.70 -17.08 -19.42
N ASP A 89 5.59 -16.85 -20.38
CA ASP A 89 7.03 -16.77 -20.12
C ASP A 89 7.49 -15.33 -19.85
N GLU A 90 6.72 -14.32 -20.29
CA GLU A 90 7.14 -12.92 -20.27
C GLU A 90 6.14 -12.05 -19.50
N LEU A 91 4.85 -12.04 -19.89
CA LEU A 91 3.85 -11.12 -19.32
C LEU A 91 3.50 -11.43 -17.86
N LEU A 92 3.20 -12.69 -17.51
CA LEU A 92 2.81 -13.03 -16.14
C LEU A 92 3.96 -12.78 -15.13
N PRO A 93 5.22 -13.16 -15.42
CA PRO A 93 6.36 -12.77 -14.59
C PRO A 93 6.56 -11.25 -14.51
N ALA A 94 6.43 -10.52 -15.63
CA ALA A 94 6.55 -9.07 -15.65
C ALA A 94 5.43 -8.39 -14.82
N TYR A 95 4.20 -8.90 -14.87
CA TYR A 95 3.09 -8.42 -14.04
C TYR A 95 3.37 -8.65 -12.56
N ARG A 96 3.94 -9.80 -12.18
CA ARG A 96 4.37 -10.07 -10.80
C ARG A 96 5.44 -9.12 -10.32
N GLU A 97 6.43 -8.83 -11.16
CA GLU A 97 7.50 -7.89 -10.81
C GLU A 97 6.97 -6.46 -10.70
N PHE A 98 6.12 -6.03 -11.64
CA PHE A 98 5.48 -4.72 -11.64
C PHE A 98 4.63 -4.51 -10.37
N HIS A 99 3.92 -5.56 -9.94
CA HIS A 99 3.04 -5.56 -8.76
C HIS A 99 3.65 -6.22 -7.52
N ARG A 100 4.99 -6.34 -7.46
CA ARG A 100 5.71 -7.05 -6.38
C ARG A 100 5.42 -6.51 -4.99
N ASP A 101 5.04 -5.24 -4.90
CA ASP A 101 4.70 -4.58 -3.65
C ASP A 101 3.22 -4.74 -3.31
N LEU A 102 2.35 -4.34 -4.24
CA LEU A 102 0.93 -4.22 -4.05
C LEU A 102 0.22 -5.59 -3.97
N LEU A 103 0.63 -6.55 -4.79
CA LEU A 103 0.03 -7.88 -4.93
C LEU A 103 0.90 -9.00 -4.34
N HIS A 104 1.88 -8.65 -3.49
CA HIS A 104 2.77 -9.62 -2.84
C HIS A 104 2.04 -10.77 -2.14
N HIS A 105 0.87 -10.49 -1.57
CA HIS A 105 0.08 -11.44 -0.78
C HIS A 105 -0.78 -12.39 -1.62
N GLN A 106 -0.95 -12.11 -2.92
CA GLN A 106 -1.81 -12.91 -3.81
C GLN A 106 -1.05 -14.13 -4.31
N SER A 107 -1.68 -15.31 -4.28
CA SER A 107 -1.12 -16.51 -4.91
C SER A 107 -1.37 -16.51 -6.42
N ASP A 108 -0.59 -17.31 -7.16
CA ASP A 108 -0.77 -17.45 -8.62
C ASP A 108 -2.16 -18.00 -8.95
N GLU A 109 -2.64 -18.96 -8.17
CA GLU A 109 -4.01 -19.51 -8.29
C GLU A 109 -5.10 -18.43 -8.16
N GLN A 110 -4.88 -17.45 -7.28
CA GLN A 110 -5.84 -16.37 -7.06
C GLN A 110 -5.84 -15.34 -8.20
N LEU A 111 -4.67 -15.00 -8.75
CA LEU A 111 -4.54 -14.03 -9.82
C LEU A 111 -4.91 -14.61 -11.20
N TRP A 112 -4.38 -15.79 -11.53
CA TRP A 112 -4.38 -16.36 -12.87
C TRP A 112 -5.64 -17.15 -13.19
N ARG A 113 -6.79 -16.47 -13.05
CA ARG A 113 -8.11 -17.05 -13.33
C ARG A 113 -8.44 -17.00 -14.82
N PRO A 114 -9.34 -17.86 -15.33
CA PRO A 114 -9.59 -17.99 -16.77
C PRO A 114 -9.91 -16.67 -17.49
N PHE A 115 -10.77 -15.83 -16.89
CA PHE A 115 -11.08 -14.52 -17.49
C PHE A 115 -9.92 -13.54 -17.41
N PHE A 116 -9.08 -13.57 -16.36
CA PHE A 116 -7.87 -12.75 -16.32
C PHE A 116 -6.92 -13.12 -17.46
N LEU A 117 -6.68 -14.43 -17.67
CA LEU A 117 -5.85 -14.92 -18.76
C LEU A 117 -6.44 -14.54 -20.13
N GLY A 118 -7.76 -14.64 -20.28
CA GLY A 118 -8.48 -14.18 -21.46
C GLY A 118 -8.25 -12.69 -21.76
N ARG A 119 -8.43 -11.81 -20.75
CA ARG A 119 -8.14 -10.37 -20.88
C ARG A 119 -6.67 -10.09 -21.22
N ALA A 120 -5.75 -10.86 -20.65
CA ALA A 120 -4.33 -10.73 -20.95
C ALA A 120 -4.01 -11.12 -22.40
N TRP A 121 -4.59 -12.21 -22.92
CA TRP A 121 -4.47 -12.55 -24.34
C TRP A 121 -5.12 -11.54 -25.27
N GLU A 122 -6.31 -11.04 -24.94
CA GLU A 122 -6.95 -9.93 -25.68
C GLU A 122 -5.98 -8.74 -25.78
N ALA A 123 -5.36 -8.35 -24.66
CA ALA A 123 -4.41 -7.24 -24.62
C ALA A 123 -3.12 -7.52 -25.41
N ILE A 124 -2.57 -8.74 -25.36
CA ILE A 124 -1.38 -9.15 -26.15
C ILE A 124 -1.69 -9.03 -27.64
N LEU A 125 -2.83 -9.58 -28.09
CA LEU A 125 -3.22 -9.57 -29.50
C LEU A 125 -3.45 -8.14 -30.02
N GLN A 126 -3.96 -7.25 -29.18
CA GLN A 126 -4.14 -5.83 -29.50
C GLN A 126 -2.83 -5.07 -29.71
N GLN A 127 -1.69 -5.55 -29.19
CA GLN A 127 -0.39 -4.94 -29.48
C GLN A 127 0.12 -5.23 -30.90
N GLY A 128 -0.37 -6.32 -31.51
CA GLY A 128 0.04 -6.78 -32.83
C GLY A 128 1.52 -7.18 -32.96
N GLY A 129 1.84 -7.77 -34.11
CA GLY A 129 3.22 -8.09 -34.47
C GLY A 129 4.07 -6.83 -34.76
N PRO A 130 5.41 -6.96 -34.87
CA PRO A 130 6.18 -8.21 -34.84
C PRO A 130 6.22 -8.86 -33.45
N TRP A 131 5.92 -10.16 -33.38
CA TRP A 131 5.83 -10.91 -32.13
C TRP A 131 7.18 -11.13 -31.42
N SER A 132 8.28 -10.82 -32.10
CA SER A 132 9.63 -10.85 -31.54
C SER A 132 9.96 -9.65 -30.65
N GLU A 133 9.15 -8.57 -30.70
CA GLU A 133 9.37 -7.35 -29.91
C GLU A 133 8.77 -7.48 -28.51
N THR A 134 9.20 -8.51 -27.77
CA THR A 134 8.70 -8.85 -26.43
C THR A 134 8.61 -7.64 -25.48
N PRO A 135 9.65 -6.79 -25.31
CA PRO A 135 9.58 -5.66 -24.38
C PRO A 135 8.47 -4.67 -24.72
N ARG A 136 8.31 -4.33 -26.01
CA ARG A 136 7.25 -3.42 -26.49
C ARG A 136 5.87 -3.99 -26.16
N ILE A 137 5.67 -5.28 -26.43
CA ILE A 137 4.39 -5.95 -26.22
C ILE A 137 4.07 -5.99 -24.73
N VAL A 138 5.00 -6.45 -23.89
CA VAL A 138 4.81 -6.57 -22.44
C VAL A 138 4.52 -5.20 -21.81
N ASP A 139 5.32 -4.17 -22.10
CA ASP A 139 5.10 -2.82 -21.57
C ASP A 139 3.76 -2.25 -22.01
N GLY A 140 3.40 -2.41 -23.29
CA GLY A 140 2.12 -1.97 -23.84
C GLY A 140 0.92 -2.70 -23.24
N VAL A 141 1.08 -3.99 -22.90
CA VAL A 141 0.04 -4.79 -22.23
C VAL A 141 -0.10 -4.39 -20.77
N LEU A 142 1.00 -4.21 -20.03
CA LEU A 142 0.96 -3.78 -18.63
C LEU A 142 0.26 -2.43 -18.49
N HIS A 143 0.57 -1.47 -19.36
CA HIS A 143 -0.08 -0.16 -19.36
C HIS A 143 -1.58 -0.25 -19.66
N ARG A 144 -2.01 -1.16 -20.55
CA ARG A 144 -3.43 -1.35 -20.89
C ARG A 144 -4.21 -2.13 -19.84
N LEU A 145 -3.62 -3.18 -19.27
CA LEU A 145 -4.30 -4.04 -18.31
C LEU A 145 -4.51 -3.33 -16.97
N ASN A 146 -3.53 -2.53 -16.54
CA ASN A 146 -3.60 -1.78 -15.29
C ASN A 146 -4.48 -0.54 -15.46
N ASP A 147 -5.80 -0.75 -15.39
CA ASP A 147 -6.83 0.24 -15.70
C ASP A 147 -7.71 0.62 -14.50
N PHE A 148 -7.40 0.13 -13.30
CA PHE A 148 -8.18 0.38 -12.09
C PHE A 148 -7.33 0.83 -10.89
N VAL A 149 -7.70 1.96 -10.29
CA VAL A 149 -7.08 2.47 -9.04
C VAL A 149 -8.06 2.55 -7.86
N GLY A 150 -9.36 2.34 -8.10
CA GLY A 150 -10.40 2.53 -7.08
C GLY A 150 -10.70 4.01 -6.81
N TYR A 151 -11.17 4.33 -5.60
CA TYR A 151 -11.48 5.71 -5.24
C TYR A 151 -10.20 6.46 -4.81
N ARG A 152 -9.66 7.26 -5.75
CA ARG A 152 -8.41 8.01 -5.60
C ARG A 152 -8.65 9.49 -5.94
N PRO A 153 -8.89 10.36 -4.93
CA PRO A 153 -8.93 11.81 -5.15
C PRO A 153 -7.59 12.30 -5.70
N THR A 154 -7.62 13.13 -6.75
CA THR A 154 -6.41 13.67 -7.39
C THR A 154 -6.31 15.18 -7.15
N ALA A 155 -5.14 15.63 -6.72
CA ALA A 155 -4.90 17.05 -6.50
C ALA A 155 -4.80 17.78 -7.83
N THR A 156 -5.58 18.85 -8.00
CA THR A 156 -5.43 19.76 -9.14
C THR A 156 -4.65 20.99 -8.69
N LEU A 157 -3.38 21.09 -9.09
CA LEU A 157 -2.56 22.24 -8.74
C LEU A 157 -2.84 23.41 -9.70
N SER A 158 -2.76 24.65 -9.19
CA SER A 158 -2.95 25.87 -9.97
C SER A 158 -1.93 26.04 -11.11
N SER A 159 -0.81 25.31 -11.05
CA SER A 159 0.21 25.23 -12.10
C SER A 159 -0.25 24.46 -13.35
N GLY A 160 -1.43 23.82 -13.32
CA GLY A 160 -1.92 22.94 -14.38
C GLY A 160 -1.33 21.53 -14.32
N ALA A 161 -0.40 21.27 -13.40
CA ALA A 161 0.06 19.92 -13.11
C ALA A 161 -1.02 19.17 -12.32
N GLN A 162 -1.55 18.10 -12.91
CA GLN A 162 -2.40 17.14 -12.19
C GLN A 162 -1.49 16.15 -11.47
N SER A 163 -1.74 15.88 -10.19
CA SER A 163 -1.26 14.66 -9.53
C SER A 163 -2.11 13.51 -10.09
N GLU A 164 -1.75 13.05 -11.29
CA GLU A 164 -2.30 11.82 -11.83
C GLU A 164 -1.83 10.65 -10.97
N PRO A 165 -2.65 9.62 -10.74
CA PRO A 165 -2.22 8.45 -9.99
C PRO A 165 -1.01 7.80 -10.66
N TYR A 166 -0.08 7.29 -9.85
CA TYR A 166 1.12 6.64 -10.36
C TYR A 166 0.76 5.33 -11.08
N ALA A 167 1.55 4.96 -12.09
CA ALA A 167 1.32 3.73 -12.86
C ALA A 167 1.25 2.47 -11.98
N HIS A 168 2.02 2.41 -10.90
CA HIS A 168 2.03 1.28 -9.95
C HIS A 168 0.86 1.29 -8.96
N GLU A 169 0.03 2.34 -8.91
CA GLU A 169 -1.24 2.34 -8.16
C GLU A 169 -2.35 1.60 -8.94
N PHE A 170 -2.27 1.59 -10.27
CA PHE A 170 -3.23 0.94 -11.14
C PHE A 170 -3.00 -0.57 -11.20
N VAL A 171 -4.08 -1.34 -11.09
CA VAL A 171 -4.09 -2.80 -11.23
C VAL A 171 -5.12 -3.21 -12.26
N ARG A 172 -4.97 -4.41 -12.81
CA ARG A 172 -6.07 -5.10 -13.49
C ARG A 172 -6.97 -5.76 -12.44
N PRO A 173 -8.24 -5.36 -12.28
CA PRO A 173 -9.14 -6.08 -11.40
C PRO A 173 -9.46 -7.45 -12.01
N ILE A 174 -9.60 -8.47 -11.17
CA ILE A 174 -9.77 -9.86 -11.62
C ILE A 174 -11.23 -10.05 -12.03
N PRO A 175 -11.56 -10.31 -13.31
CA PRO A 175 -12.94 -10.44 -13.73
C PRO A 175 -13.58 -11.69 -13.11
N LEU A 176 -14.75 -11.51 -12.50
CA LEU A 176 -15.58 -12.55 -11.90
C LEU A 176 -16.84 -12.85 -12.72
N TYR A 177 -17.34 -11.85 -13.44
CA TYR A 177 -18.46 -11.96 -14.38
C TYR A 177 -18.15 -11.09 -15.59
N VAL A 178 -18.45 -11.60 -16.78
CA VAL A 178 -18.43 -10.82 -18.02
C VAL A 178 -19.73 -11.05 -18.77
N HIS A 179 -20.35 -9.96 -19.25
CA HIS A 179 -21.57 -10.02 -20.03
C HIS A 179 -21.38 -10.92 -21.27
N GLY A 180 -22.31 -11.84 -21.49
CA GLY A 180 -22.23 -12.85 -22.55
C GLY A 180 -21.35 -14.08 -22.24
N ALA A 181 -20.38 -13.98 -21.32
CA ALA A 181 -19.53 -15.12 -20.92
C ALA A 181 -20.01 -15.80 -19.63
N GLY A 182 -20.74 -15.06 -18.77
CA GLY A 182 -21.25 -15.56 -17.50
C GLY A 182 -20.29 -15.35 -16.33
N VAL A 183 -20.45 -16.13 -15.27
CA VAL A 183 -19.65 -16.05 -14.04
C VAL A 183 -18.48 -17.02 -14.13
N ALA A 184 -17.28 -16.54 -13.83
CA ALA A 184 -16.04 -17.32 -13.89
C ALA A 184 -16.02 -18.44 -12.83
N THR A 185 -15.47 -19.59 -13.22
CA THR A 185 -15.19 -20.74 -12.35
C THR A 185 -14.31 -20.35 -11.18
N GLY A 186 -14.67 -20.81 -9.98
CA GLY A 186 -13.80 -20.82 -8.82
C GLY A 186 -14.53 -20.44 -7.53
N ARG A 187 -13.77 -20.04 -6.51
CA ARG A 187 -14.28 -19.86 -5.15
C ARG A 187 -15.53 -18.97 -5.04
N TYR A 188 -15.58 -17.87 -5.80
CA TYR A 188 -16.68 -16.90 -5.73
C TYR A 188 -17.85 -17.20 -6.69
N GLU A 189 -17.75 -18.23 -7.53
CA GLU A 189 -18.70 -18.49 -8.62
C GLU A 189 -20.14 -18.60 -8.14
N ARG A 190 -20.39 -19.51 -7.18
CA ARG A 190 -21.76 -19.77 -6.69
C ARG A 190 -22.33 -18.57 -5.94
N LEU A 191 -21.51 -17.89 -5.15
CA LEU A 191 -21.91 -16.71 -4.39
C LEU A 191 -22.32 -15.57 -5.34
N LEU A 192 -21.47 -15.24 -6.32
CA LEU A 192 -21.73 -14.16 -7.27
C LEU A 192 -22.88 -14.51 -8.22
N GLY A 193 -22.92 -15.74 -8.74
CA GLY A 193 -23.99 -16.20 -9.63
C GLY A 193 -25.36 -16.05 -8.99
N GLN A 194 -25.50 -16.50 -7.73
CA GLN A 194 -26.74 -16.37 -6.98
C GLN A 194 -27.06 -14.91 -6.60
N ALA A 195 -26.05 -14.08 -6.31
CA ALA A 195 -26.27 -12.66 -6.04
C ALA A 195 -26.79 -11.91 -7.29
N LEU A 196 -26.23 -12.18 -8.46
CA LEU A 196 -26.70 -11.63 -9.74
C LEU A 196 -28.10 -12.11 -10.08
N GLU A 197 -28.44 -13.37 -9.78
CA GLU A 197 -29.80 -13.88 -9.95
C GLU A 197 -30.81 -13.18 -9.03
N ILE A 198 -30.45 -12.94 -7.76
CA ILE A 198 -31.27 -12.17 -6.82
C ILE A 198 -31.48 -10.74 -7.36
N LEU A 199 -30.43 -10.08 -7.85
CA LEU A 199 -30.52 -8.74 -8.42
C LEU A 199 -31.43 -8.71 -9.66
N ARG A 200 -31.33 -9.67 -10.58
CA ARG A 200 -32.21 -9.76 -11.77
C ARG A 200 -33.68 -9.91 -11.42
N ASN A 201 -33.99 -10.55 -10.30
CA ASN A 201 -35.35 -10.73 -9.82
C ASN A 201 -35.79 -9.63 -8.83
N THR A 202 -34.99 -8.59 -8.60
CA THR A 202 -35.33 -7.48 -7.69
C THR A 202 -36.25 -6.48 -8.38
N ASP A 203 -37.13 -5.84 -7.60
CA ASP A 203 -37.99 -4.76 -8.10
C ASP A 203 -37.16 -3.69 -8.86
N PRO A 204 -37.49 -3.41 -10.14
CA PRO A 204 -36.81 -2.39 -10.93
C PRO A 204 -36.77 -1.01 -10.27
N GLU A 205 -37.75 -0.64 -9.44
CA GLU A 205 -37.75 0.64 -8.71
C GLU A 205 -36.62 0.68 -7.67
N ILE A 206 -36.34 -0.42 -6.99
CA ILE A 206 -35.24 -0.54 -6.03
C ILE A 206 -33.90 -0.42 -6.74
N LEU A 207 -33.76 -1.10 -7.89
CA LEU A 207 -32.55 -1.04 -8.73
C LEU A 207 -32.30 0.38 -9.24
N ALA A 208 -33.34 1.07 -9.73
CA ALA A 208 -33.26 2.44 -10.20
C ALA A 208 -32.84 3.42 -9.08
N ARG A 209 -33.39 3.26 -7.87
CA ARG A 209 -32.99 4.06 -6.69
C ARG A 209 -31.55 3.80 -6.24
N ALA A 210 -31.03 2.61 -6.48
CA ALA A 210 -29.64 2.26 -6.20
C ALA A 210 -28.67 2.61 -7.34
N TRP A 211 -29.17 3.14 -8.46
CA TRP A 211 -28.41 3.35 -9.70
C TRP A 211 -27.69 2.08 -10.16
N PHE A 212 -28.37 0.94 -10.08
CA PHE A 212 -27.81 -0.35 -10.47
C PHE A 212 -28.60 -0.93 -11.63
N ASP A 213 -28.16 -0.62 -12.84
CA ASP A 213 -28.75 -1.17 -14.06
C ASP A 213 -27.94 -2.39 -14.53
N LEU A 214 -28.60 -3.55 -14.56
CA LEU A 214 -28.00 -4.81 -14.98
C LEU A 214 -27.78 -4.88 -16.49
N ASP A 215 -28.52 -4.10 -17.28
CA ASP A 215 -28.35 -4.08 -18.74
C ASP A 215 -27.09 -3.32 -19.16
N HIS A 216 -26.63 -2.38 -18.32
CA HIS A 216 -25.35 -1.67 -18.50
C HIS A 216 -24.15 -2.40 -17.86
N LEU A 217 -24.38 -3.47 -17.10
CA LEU A 217 -23.32 -4.20 -16.41
C LEU A 217 -22.57 -5.13 -17.39
N GLU A 218 -21.39 -4.70 -17.82
CA GLU A 218 -20.51 -5.47 -18.69
C GLU A 218 -19.57 -6.39 -17.92
N GLU A 219 -19.10 -5.97 -16.74
CA GLU A 219 -18.13 -6.74 -15.95
C GLU A 219 -18.37 -6.57 -14.44
N VAL A 220 -18.34 -7.68 -13.69
CA VAL A 220 -18.10 -7.63 -12.22
C VAL A 220 -16.70 -8.15 -11.98
N ALA A 221 -15.86 -7.37 -11.33
CA ALA A 221 -14.47 -7.73 -11.06
C ALA A 221 -14.15 -7.66 -9.56
N LEU A 222 -13.03 -8.25 -9.20
CA LEU A 222 -12.46 -8.24 -7.85
C LEU A 222 -11.27 -7.29 -7.82
N ASP A 223 -11.21 -6.41 -6.82
CA ASP A 223 -10.00 -5.68 -6.48
C ASP A 223 -8.98 -6.66 -5.85
N PRO A 224 -7.84 -6.96 -6.51
CA PRO A 224 -6.85 -7.90 -6.01
C PRO A 224 -5.97 -7.31 -4.90
N ARG A 225 -6.13 -6.03 -4.57
CA ARG A 225 -5.32 -5.38 -3.53
C ARG A 225 -5.82 -5.80 -2.16
N ALA A 226 -4.90 -5.88 -1.20
CA ALA A 226 -5.28 -6.09 0.19
C ALA A 226 -6.04 -4.85 0.69
N TYR A 227 -7.20 -5.08 1.32
CA TYR A 227 -7.99 -3.98 1.87
C TYR A 227 -7.31 -3.42 3.12
N ASP A 228 -6.87 -2.17 3.05
CA ASP A 228 -6.25 -1.46 4.16
C ASP A 228 -7.30 -0.73 5.02
N PHE A 229 -7.54 -1.22 6.24
CA PHE A 229 -8.49 -0.59 7.16
C PHE A 229 -8.01 0.74 7.76
N ASP A 230 -6.70 1.02 7.72
CA ASP A 230 -6.14 2.27 8.24
C ASP A 230 -6.23 3.39 7.19
N HIS A 231 -6.22 3.04 5.89
CA HIS A 231 -6.38 4.00 4.80
C HIS A 231 -7.64 4.88 4.98
N PRO A 232 -7.57 6.21 4.80
CA PRO A 232 -8.69 7.14 5.05
C PRO A 232 -9.95 6.83 4.23
N VAL A 233 -9.80 6.23 3.05
CA VAL A 233 -10.91 5.72 2.22
C VAL A 233 -11.87 4.79 2.97
N ASN A 234 -11.44 4.11 4.04
CA ASN A 234 -12.30 3.28 4.87
C ASN A 234 -13.41 4.10 5.58
N ARG A 235 -13.23 5.42 5.70
CA ARG A 235 -14.29 6.33 6.18
C ARG A 235 -15.34 6.65 5.13
N ARG A 236 -15.09 6.32 3.85
CA ARG A 236 -16.08 6.46 2.78
C ARG A 236 -17.15 5.36 2.93
N PRO A 237 -18.44 5.73 3.02
CA PRO A 237 -19.50 4.73 3.21
C PRO A 237 -19.50 3.65 2.12
N ASN A 238 -19.70 2.40 2.53
CA ASN A 238 -19.85 1.23 1.66
C ASN A 238 -18.65 0.90 0.75
N TYR A 239 -17.51 1.59 0.87
CA TYR A 239 -16.35 1.35 -0.01
C TYR A 239 -15.79 -0.07 0.11
N HIS A 240 -15.81 -0.66 1.31
CA HIS A 240 -15.40 -2.05 1.52
C HIS A 240 -16.32 -3.07 0.87
N PHE A 241 -17.50 -2.69 0.38
CA PHE A 241 -18.38 -3.58 -0.37
C PHE A 241 -18.10 -3.55 -1.88
N GLY A 242 -17.70 -2.40 -2.41
CA GLY A 242 -17.32 -2.22 -3.81
C GLY A 242 -17.54 -0.79 -4.31
N LEU A 243 -17.37 -0.60 -5.61
CA LEU A 243 -17.71 0.63 -6.33
C LEU A 243 -17.92 0.36 -7.83
N TRP A 244 -18.68 1.24 -8.48
CA TRP A 244 -18.57 1.39 -9.94
C TRP A 244 -17.19 1.95 -10.28
N ASP A 245 -16.57 1.40 -11.32
CA ASP A 245 -15.25 1.86 -11.74
C ASP A 245 -15.35 3.12 -12.62
N PRO A 246 -14.74 4.25 -12.18
CA PRO A 246 -14.82 5.49 -12.91
C PRO A 246 -14.02 5.52 -14.23
N HIS A 247 -13.14 4.54 -14.49
CA HIS A 247 -12.28 4.53 -15.69
C HIS A 247 -12.88 3.78 -16.88
N VAL A 248 -13.96 3.00 -16.66
CA VAL A 248 -14.63 2.24 -17.74
C VAL A 248 -16.05 2.77 -17.91
N ILE A 249 -16.20 3.62 -18.94
CA ILE A 249 -17.44 4.35 -19.23
C ILE A 249 -17.94 3.97 -20.64
N SER A 250 -19.23 3.67 -20.75
CA SER A 250 -19.89 3.44 -22.03
C SER A 250 -20.04 4.72 -22.86
N GLN A 251 -20.38 4.58 -24.15
CA GLN A 251 -20.72 5.72 -25.01
C GLN A 251 -21.87 6.57 -24.47
N SER A 252 -22.76 5.97 -23.67
CA SER A 252 -23.90 6.62 -23.03
C SER A 252 -23.56 7.23 -21.67
N GLN A 253 -22.27 7.33 -21.31
CA GLN A 253 -21.77 7.95 -20.08
C GLN A 253 -22.12 7.22 -18.77
N TYR A 254 -22.39 5.92 -18.84
CA TYR A 254 -22.57 5.05 -17.68
C TYR A 254 -21.32 4.21 -17.40
N TYR A 255 -21.02 4.00 -16.13
CA TYR A 255 -20.02 3.02 -15.70
C TYR A 255 -20.50 1.60 -16.03
N THR A 256 -19.62 0.76 -16.58
CA THR A 256 -20.00 -0.61 -17.00
C THR A 256 -19.31 -1.72 -16.22
N ARG A 257 -18.30 -1.39 -15.41
CA ARG A 257 -17.57 -2.34 -14.55
C ARG A 257 -17.85 -2.07 -13.08
N PHE A 258 -18.37 -3.07 -12.36
CA PHE A 258 -18.53 -3.02 -10.91
C PHE A 258 -17.42 -3.80 -10.21
N VAL A 259 -16.66 -3.16 -9.31
CA VAL A 259 -15.51 -3.78 -8.64
C VAL A 259 -15.81 -4.04 -7.18
N LEU A 260 -15.73 -5.32 -6.80
CA LEU A 260 -15.93 -5.83 -5.44
C LEU A 260 -14.60 -5.90 -4.69
N GLN A 261 -14.65 -5.65 -3.38
CA GLN A 261 -13.49 -5.82 -2.50
C GLN A 261 -13.38 -7.26 -2.02
N GLN A 262 -12.18 -7.85 -2.12
CA GLN A 262 -11.96 -9.25 -1.77
C GLN A 262 -12.30 -9.58 -0.31
N ILE A 263 -12.04 -8.64 0.60
CA ILE A 263 -12.32 -8.79 2.02
C ILE A 263 -13.79 -9.12 2.31
N THR A 264 -14.72 -8.54 1.54
CA THR A 264 -16.17 -8.74 1.70
C THR A 264 -16.60 -10.10 1.21
N LEU A 265 -16.11 -10.54 0.04
CA LEU A 265 -16.40 -11.88 -0.48
C LEU A 265 -15.86 -12.96 0.45
N ASP A 266 -14.61 -12.81 0.90
CA ASP A 266 -13.99 -13.73 1.85
C ASP A 266 -14.73 -13.76 3.20
N ALA A 267 -15.22 -12.61 3.68
CA ALA A 267 -15.98 -12.54 4.93
C ALA A 267 -17.34 -13.25 4.81
N LEU A 268 -18.05 -13.08 3.69
CA LEU A 268 -19.31 -13.79 3.41
C LEU A 268 -19.11 -15.30 3.34
N LEU A 269 -18.07 -15.76 2.65
CA LEU A 269 -17.79 -17.19 2.50
C LEU A 269 -17.35 -17.86 3.80
N THR A 270 -16.76 -17.13 4.74
CA THR A 270 -16.34 -17.69 6.04
C THR A 270 -17.50 -18.38 6.76
N ARG A 271 -18.72 -17.82 6.68
CA ARG A 271 -19.94 -18.44 7.26
C ARG A 271 -20.38 -19.70 6.52
N CYS A 272 -20.18 -19.73 5.22
CA CYS A 272 -20.59 -20.82 4.32
C CYS A 272 -19.62 -22.01 4.36
N GLU A 273 -18.34 -21.76 4.63
CA GLU A 273 -17.25 -22.76 4.57
C GLU A 273 -16.93 -23.38 5.93
N ALA A 274 -17.74 -23.12 6.98
CA ALA A 274 -17.51 -23.69 8.30
C ALA A 274 -17.60 -25.24 8.30
N GLY A 275 -16.64 -25.89 8.96
CA GLY A 275 -16.34 -27.33 8.82
C GLY A 275 -17.44 -28.32 9.24
N ASP A 276 -18.46 -27.89 9.98
CA ASP A 276 -19.47 -28.79 10.58
C ASP A 276 -20.88 -28.61 9.97
N LEU A 277 -21.00 -28.03 8.77
CA LEU A 277 -22.30 -27.76 8.15
C LEU A 277 -22.79 -28.92 7.29
N SER A 278 -24.08 -29.30 7.44
CA SER A 278 -24.76 -30.15 6.46
C SER A 278 -24.86 -29.44 5.11
N ASP A 279 -25.05 -30.21 4.03
CA ASP A 279 -25.12 -29.65 2.68
C ASP A 279 -26.32 -28.71 2.51
N GLU A 280 -27.46 -29.02 3.13
CA GLU A 280 -28.66 -28.17 3.13
C GLU A 280 -28.39 -26.84 3.85
N LEU A 281 -27.80 -26.88 5.04
CA LEU A 281 -27.47 -25.67 5.80
C LEU A 281 -26.40 -24.84 5.09
N ARG A 282 -25.48 -25.49 4.38
CA ARG A 282 -24.48 -24.81 3.56
C ARG A 282 -25.15 -24.08 2.40
N GLU A 283 -26.13 -24.69 1.73
CA GLU A 283 -26.88 -24.03 0.66
C GLU A 283 -27.71 -22.85 1.17
N GLN A 284 -28.40 -23.03 2.30
CA GLN A 284 -29.12 -21.94 2.97
C GLN A 284 -28.20 -20.75 3.28
N ARG A 285 -27.04 -21.01 3.89
CA ARG A 285 -26.06 -19.95 4.21
C ARG A 285 -25.50 -19.29 2.95
N ARG A 286 -25.31 -20.05 1.87
CA ARG A 286 -24.92 -19.49 0.56
C ARG A 286 -25.98 -18.55 0.01
N PHE A 287 -27.25 -18.93 0.05
CA PHE A 287 -28.36 -18.05 -0.35
C PHE A 287 -28.38 -16.76 0.48
N GLU A 288 -28.30 -16.88 1.81
CA GLU A 288 -28.25 -15.71 2.70
C GLU A 288 -27.03 -14.81 2.40
N ALA A 289 -25.85 -15.41 2.14
CA ALA A 289 -24.65 -14.67 1.79
C ALA A 289 -24.78 -13.97 0.43
N ALA A 290 -25.39 -14.61 -0.56
CA ALA A 290 -25.67 -14.04 -1.87
C ALA A 290 -26.68 -12.88 -1.78
N ALA A 291 -27.72 -13.02 -0.95
CA ALA A 291 -28.67 -11.96 -0.66
C ALA A 291 -27.99 -10.75 0.01
N VAL A 292 -27.07 -11.01 0.95
CA VAL A 292 -26.28 -9.94 1.56
C VAL A 292 -25.35 -9.28 0.53
N LEU A 293 -24.65 -10.06 -0.29
CA LEU A 293 -23.80 -9.53 -1.35
C LEU A 293 -24.60 -8.60 -2.29
N ALA A 294 -25.74 -9.06 -2.81
CA ALA A 294 -26.63 -8.26 -3.66
C ALA A 294 -27.01 -6.94 -2.98
N GLY A 295 -27.48 -6.97 -1.73
CA GLY A 295 -27.83 -5.75 -1.00
C GLY A 295 -26.63 -4.81 -0.78
N THR A 296 -25.45 -5.35 -0.50
CA THR A 296 -24.22 -4.53 -0.35
C THR A 296 -23.73 -3.93 -1.67
N MET A 297 -23.91 -4.63 -2.80
CA MET A 297 -23.65 -4.08 -4.14
C MET A 297 -24.55 -2.88 -4.43
N LEU A 298 -25.85 -2.98 -4.12
CA LEU A 298 -26.78 -1.86 -4.25
C LEU A 298 -26.40 -0.68 -3.35
N MET A 299 -25.96 -0.93 -2.12
CA MET A 299 -25.50 0.12 -1.20
C MET A 299 -24.22 0.82 -1.70
N ALA A 300 -23.26 0.07 -2.21
CA ALA A 300 -22.03 0.60 -2.79
C ALA A 300 -22.29 1.41 -4.06
N SER A 301 -23.15 0.90 -4.93
CA SER A 301 -23.64 1.60 -6.12
C SER A 301 -24.30 2.93 -5.77
N GLY A 302 -25.17 2.93 -4.74
CA GLY A 302 -25.76 4.14 -4.17
C GLY A 302 -24.75 5.24 -3.83
N THR A 303 -23.67 4.86 -3.14
CA THR A 303 -22.63 5.82 -2.75
C THR A 303 -21.83 6.34 -3.95
N CYS A 304 -21.62 5.51 -4.99
CA CYS A 304 -20.82 5.92 -6.14
C CYS A 304 -21.64 6.69 -7.19
N GLY A 305 -22.88 6.29 -7.41
CA GLY A 305 -23.62 6.59 -8.62
C GLY A 305 -23.14 5.76 -9.83
N ASP A 306 -23.95 5.73 -10.87
CA ASP A 306 -23.74 4.97 -12.12
C ASP A 306 -23.00 5.77 -13.21
N SER A 307 -22.63 7.03 -12.95
CA SER A 307 -22.04 7.93 -13.95
C SER A 307 -21.22 9.05 -13.30
N PRO A 308 -20.27 9.69 -14.02
CA PRO A 308 -19.40 10.74 -13.48
C PRO A 308 -20.11 11.95 -12.90
N SER A 309 -21.33 12.24 -13.37
CA SER A 309 -22.11 13.41 -12.97
C SER A 309 -23.30 13.08 -12.06
N ARG A 310 -23.39 11.83 -11.57
CA ARG A 310 -24.56 11.39 -10.80
C ARG A 310 -24.72 12.16 -9.49
N HIS A 311 -23.61 12.35 -8.78
CA HIS A 311 -23.56 13.12 -7.54
C HIS A 311 -22.77 14.40 -7.80
N ASP A 312 -23.43 15.54 -7.67
CA ASP A 312 -22.77 16.84 -7.73
C ASP A 312 -22.27 17.28 -6.34
N SER A 313 -21.72 18.49 -6.24
CA SER A 313 -21.25 19.06 -4.97
C SER A 313 -22.36 19.48 -4.01
N THR A 314 -23.63 19.43 -4.43
CA THR A 314 -24.80 19.74 -3.59
C THR A 314 -25.29 18.50 -2.83
N VAL A 315 -25.02 17.30 -3.34
CA VAL A 315 -25.29 16.05 -2.63
C VAL A 315 -24.24 15.85 -1.55
N THR A 316 -24.70 15.59 -0.33
CA THR A 316 -23.82 15.29 0.81
C THR A 316 -24.04 13.87 1.30
N LEU A 317 -23.05 13.30 1.97
CA LEU A 317 -23.20 12.00 2.64
C LEU A 317 -24.36 12.02 3.65
N SER A 318 -24.62 13.16 4.31
CA SER A 318 -25.72 13.28 5.27
C SER A 318 -27.09 13.11 4.61
N THR A 319 -27.26 13.59 3.38
CA THR A 319 -28.49 13.45 2.59
C THR A 319 -28.59 12.10 1.87
N LEU A 320 -27.45 11.53 1.47
CA LEU A 320 -27.40 10.29 0.69
C LEU A 320 -27.61 9.04 1.54
N LEU A 321 -27.05 9.00 2.76
CA LEU A 321 -27.12 7.81 3.62
C LEU A 321 -28.55 7.40 4.01
N PRO A 322 -29.47 8.32 4.36
CA PRO A 322 -30.87 7.97 4.59
C PRO A 322 -31.56 7.37 3.37
N HIS A 323 -31.26 7.89 2.17
CA HIS A 323 -31.79 7.34 0.92
C HIS A 323 -31.32 5.90 0.68
N ILE A 324 -30.02 5.65 0.90
CA ILE A 324 -29.42 4.31 0.81
C ILE A 324 -30.05 3.34 1.81
N ALA A 325 -30.22 3.77 3.06
CA ALA A 325 -30.86 2.95 4.08
C ALA A 325 -32.30 2.56 3.70
N ALA A 326 -33.06 3.50 3.12
CA ALA A 326 -34.45 3.28 2.74
C ALA A 326 -34.62 2.21 1.65
N TYR A 327 -33.84 2.26 0.55
CA TYR A 327 -33.97 1.21 -0.49
C TYR A 327 -33.33 -0.11 -0.06
N ARG A 328 -32.28 -0.08 0.79
CA ARG A 328 -31.71 -1.30 1.37
C ARG A 328 -32.76 -2.06 2.19
N ASP A 329 -33.50 -1.34 3.03
CA ASP A 329 -34.52 -1.97 3.87
C ASP A 329 -35.69 -2.49 3.02
N ALA A 330 -36.10 -1.74 1.99
CA ALA A 330 -37.08 -2.20 1.01
C ALA A 330 -36.62 -3.47 0.26
N PHE A 331 -35.37 -3.52 -0.19
CA PHE A 331 -34.77 -4.68 -0.87
C PHE A 331 -34.87 -5.94 -0.03
N TYR A 332 -34.44 -5.87 1.23
CA TYR A 332 -34.43 -7.03 2.12
C TYR A 332 -35.83 -7.46 2.55
N GLN A 333 -36.77 -6.52 2.71
CA GLN A 333 -38.17 -6.81 3.01
C GLN A 333 -38.86 -7.50 1.84
N ASP A 334 -38.69 -6.96 0.63
CA ASP A 334 -39.24 -7.53 -0.60
C ASP A 334 -38.66 -8.93 -0.88
N LEU A 335 -37.34 -9.10 -0.77
CA LEU A 335 -36.71 -10.42 -0.94
C LEU A 335 -37.24 -11.44 0.08
N LEU A 336 -37.38 -11.08 1.35
CA LEU A 336 -37.93 -11.98 2.38
C LEU A 336 -39.41 -12.29 2.12
N GLY A 337 -40.17 -11.31 1.64
CA GLY A 337 -41.59 -11.44 1.33
C GLY A 337 -41.88 -12.39 0.15
N ARG A 338 -40.91 -12.59 -0.75
CA ARG A 338 -41.00 -13.51 -1.89
C ARG A 338 -40.65 -14.97 -1.54
N LEU A 339 -40.16 -15.24 -0.33
CA LEU A 339 -39.79 -16.58 0.13
C LEU A 339 -40.95 -17.24 0.87
N ASP A 340 -41.66 -18.13 0.18
CA ASP A 340 -42.81 -18.89 0.70
C ASP A 340 -42.46 -20.29 1.24
N ASP A 341 -41.20 -20.69 1.12
CA ASP A 341 -40.71 -22.00 1.52
C ASP A 341 -40.32 -22.08 3.02
N GLU A 342 -39.86 -23.27 3.44
CA GLU A 342 -39.39 -23.54 4.81
C GLU A 342 -38.21 -22.62 5.20
N LEU A 343 -37.36 -22.29 4.23
CA LEU A 343 -36.29 -21.32 4.39
C LEU A 343 -36.86 -19.93 4.69
N GLY A 344 -37.85 -19.46 3.93
CA GLY A 344 -38.54 -18.20 4.18
C GLY A 344 -39.16 -18.11 5.58
N ALA A 345 -39.78 -19.20 6.06
CA ALA A 345 -40.31 -19.26 7.43
C ALA A 345 -39.21 -19.11 8.49
N THR A 346 -38.07 -19.78 8.28
CA THR A 346 -36.90 -19.70 9.18
C THR A 346 -36.31 -18.30 9.20
N LEU A 347 -36.17 -17.67 8.03
CA LEU A 347 -35.61 -16.32 7.90
C LEU A 347 -36.54 -15.24 8.46
N ARG A 348 -37.86 -15.43 8.42
CA ARG A 348 -38.84 -14.55 9.09
C ARG A 348 -38.70 -14.60 10.61
N LEU A 349 -38.57 -15.79 11.20
CA LEU A 349 -38.29 -15.95 12.63
C LEU A 349 -36.94 -15.33 13.03
N GLU A 350 -35.91 -15.52 12.19
CA GLU A 350 -34.62 -14.86 12.41
C GLU A 350 -34.76 -13.33 12.34
N ALA A 351 -35.51 -12.81 11.37
CA ALA A 351 -35.71 -11.38 11.19
C ALA A 351 -36.39 -10.72 12.39
N GLU A 352 -37.37 -11.40 13.01
CA GLU A 352 -37.99 -10.95 14.25
C GLU A 352 -36.98 -10.88 15.41
N ARG A 353 -36.16 -11.92 15.57
CA ARG A 353 -35.12 -11.98 16.63
C ARG A 353 -34.04 -10.92 16.43
N CYS A 354 -33.56 -10.78 15.19
CA CYS A 354 -32.48 -9.86 14.82
C CYS A 354 -32.98 -8.44 14.54
N ARG A 355 -34.30 -8.22 14.53
CA ARG A 355 -34.99 -6.95 14.18
C ARG A 355 -34.66 -6.42 12.78
N GLN A 356 -34.21 -7.30 11.88
CA GLN A 356 -33.90 -6.96 10.48
C GLN A 356 -33.85 -8.24 9.62
N PRO A 357 -34.30 -8.21 8.34
CA PRO A 357 -34.19 -9.37 7.47
C PRO A 357 -32.73 -9.72 7.16
N MET A 358 -32.48 -11.02 6.90
CA MET A 358 -31.15 -11.60 6.72
C MET A 358 -30.19 -11.23 7.87
N GLY A 359 -30.74 -11.15 9.08
CA GLY A 359 -30.07 -10.55 10.24
C GLY A 359 -28.78 -11.26 10.62
N GLY A 360 -28.77 -12.60 10.61
CA GLY A 360 -27.57 -13.36 10.97
C GLY A 360 -26.45 -13.20 9.95
N ALA A 361 -26.76 -13.20 8.65
CA ALA A 361 -25.79 -12.98 7.59
C ALA A 361 -25.15 -11.59 7.65
N ARG A 362 -25.98 -10.55 7.82
CA ARG A 362 -25.53 -9.16 7.92
C ARG A 362 -24.69 -8.91 9.18
N GLN A 363 -25.14 -9.44 10.32
CA GLN A 363 -24.39 -9.35 11.58
C GLN A 363 -23.06 -10.10 11.49
N HIS A 364 -23.04 -11.28 10.86
CA HIS A 364 -21.81 -12.03 10.64
C HIS A 364 -20.82 -11.25 9.78
N LEU A 365 -21.26 -10.72 8.63
CA LEU A 365 -20.40 -9.90 7.76
C LEU A 365 -19.77 -8.74 8.52
N ASN A 366 -20.58 -7.97 9.24
CA ASN A 366 -20.09 -6.84 10.04
C ASN A 366 -19.12 -7.27 11.14
N HIS A 367 -19.40 -8.39 11.83
CA HIS A 367 -18.54 -8.92 12.88
C HIS A 367 -17.19 -9.40 12.31
N GLU A 368 -17.20 -10.10 11.19
CA GLU A 368 -15.99 -10.63 10.57
C GLU A 368 -15.12 -9.49 10.00
N LEU A 369 -15.72 -8.47 9.38
CA LEU A 369 -14.99 -7.27 8.95
C LEU A 369 -14.39 -6.52 10.15
N ALA A 370 -15.14 -6.34 11.23
CA ALA A 370 -14.64 -5.71 12.46
C ALA A 370 -13.49 -6.51 13.09
N ARG A 371 -13.59 -7.85 13.11
CA ARG A 371 -12.54 -8.74 13.59
C ARG A 371 -11.27 -8.63 12.76
N ARG A 372 -11.39 -8.66 11.42
CA ARG A 372 -10.24 -8.51 10.51
C ARG A 372 -9.57 -7.14 10.66
N ARG A 373 -10.35 -6.08 10.80
CA ARG A 373 -9.85 -4.73 11.12
C ARG A 373 -9.05 -4.71 12.42
N ALA A 374 -9.61 -5.25 13.51
CA ALA A 374 -8.93 -5.27 14.81
C ALA A 374 -7.60 -6.04 14.74
N LEU A 375 -7.59 -7.19 14.05
CA LEU A 375 -6.38 -8.00 13.85
C LEU A 375 -5.32 -7.28 13.01
N GLN A 376 -5.73 -6.59 11.93
CA GLN A 376 -4.81 -5.77 11.15
C GLN A 376 -4.15 -4.72 12.05
N ILE A 377 -4.94 -3.84 12.68
CA ILE A 377 -4.43 -2.70 13.45
C ILE A 377 -3.47 -3.17 14.55
N GLN A 378 -3.86 -4.22 15.29
CA GLN A 378 -3.04 -4.79 16.36
C GLN A 378 -1.67 -5.27 15.83
N ARG A 379 -1.67 -5.98 14.70
CA ARG A 379 -0.46 -6.58 14.13
C ARG A 379 0.44 -5.54 13.47
N VAL A 380 -0.11 -4.53 12.82
CA VAL A 380 0.65 -3.40 12.27
C VAL A 380 1.36 -2.67 13.41
N HIS A 381 0.65 -2.35 14.49
CA HIS A 381 1.25 -1.69 15.65
C HIS A 381 2.38 -2.54 16.28
N LEU A 382 2.16 -3.85 16.47
CA LEU A 382 3.21 -4.75 16.96
C LEU A 382 4.42 -4.80 16.01
N ALA A 383 4.19 -4.83 14.70
CA ALA A 383 5.26 -4.87 13.71
C ALA A 383 6.14 -3.62 13.81
N LEU A 384 5.54 -2.43 13.90
CA LEU A 384 6.26 -1.16 14.03
C LEU A 384 7.02 -1.07 15.37
N LEU A 385 6.42 -1.53 16.47
CA LEU A 385 7.11 -1.60 17.77
C LEU A 385 8.33 -2.52 17.70
N PHE A 386 8.21 -3.72 17.12
CA PHE A 386 9.35 -4.63 16.96
C PHE A 386 10.43 -4.04 16.04
N ALA A 387 10.04 -3.33 14.99
CA ALA A 387 10.98 -2.67 14.10
C ALA A 387 11.82 -1.64 14.87
N ARG A 388 11.17 -0.75 15.63
CA ARG A 388 11.83 0.29 16.45
C ARG A 388 12.68 -0.27 17.60
N MET A 389 12.37 -1.46 18.11
CA MET A 389 13.18 -2.16 19.12
C MET A 389 14.38 -2.95 18.54
N GLY A 390 14.64 -2.87 17.23
CA GLY A 390 15.72 -3.62 16.60
C GLY A 390 15.45 -5.13 16.50
N ARG A 391 14.18 -5.53 16.36
CA ARG A 391 13.75 -6.94 16.22
C ARG A 391 13.18 -7.21 14.81
N PRO A 392 14.00 -7.15 13.74
CA PRO A 392 13.51 -7.15 12.37
C PRO A 392 12.77 -8.43 11.98
N HIS A 393 13.23 -9.59 12.42
CA HIS A 393 12.57 -10.86 12.09
C HIS A 393 11.16 -10.97 12.70
N ALA A 394 10.96 -10.47 13.93
CA ALA A 394 9.65 -10.44 14.57
C ALA A 394 8.74 -9.39 13.88
N ALA A 395 9.29 -8.22 13.58
CA ALA A 395 8.59 -7.15 12.89
C ALA A 395 8.05 -7.60 11.52
N LEU A 396 8.91 -8.15 10.66
CA LEU A 396 8.55 -8.61 9.33
C LEU A 396 7.58 -9.80 9.36
N SER A 397 7.69 -10.68 10.35
CA SER A 397 6.73 -11.77 10.55
C SER A 397 5.33 -11.25 10.88
N GLN A 398 5.22 -10.25 11.76
CA GLN A 398 3.93 -9.61 12.06
C GLN A 398 3.37 -8.89 10.84
N ALA A 399 4.18 -8.07 10.16
CA ALA A 399 3.74 -7.31 8.99
C ALA A 399 3.31 -8.22 7.81
N GLY A 400 4.06 -9.29 7.54
CA GLY A 400 3.75 -10.25 6.48
C GLY A 400 2.40 -10.96 6.69
N SER A 401 1.92 -11.02 7.93
CA SER A 401 0.65 -11.66 8.24
C SER A 401 -0.61 -10.79 7.98
N VAL A 402 -0.43 -9.48 7.73
CA VAL A 402 -1.52 -8.50 7.53
C VAL A 402 -1.85 -8.28 6.05
N ARG A 403 -1.05 -8.82 5.12
CA ARG A 403 -1.21 -8.75 3.64
C ARG A 403 -1.13 -7.35 3.01
N VAL A 404 -1.40 -6.28 3.75
CA VAL A 404 -1.37 -4.88 3.29
C VAL A 404 0.06 -4.40 2.98
N ALA A 405 0.23 -3.74 1.84
CA ALA A 405 1.52 -3.22 1.38
C ALA A 405 2.09 -2.13 2.29
N ALA A 406 1.26 -1.16 2.71
CA ALA A 406 1.62 -0.07 3.61
C ALA A 406 2.34 -0.57 4.87
N ALA A 407 1.69 -1.48 5.61
CA ALA A 407 2.25 -2.08 6.81
C ALA A 407 3.61 -2.77 6.58
N ARG A 408 3.73 -3.56 5.50
CA ARG A 408 4.93 -4.32 5.17
C ARG A 408 6.10 -3.42 4.79
N MET A 409 5.86 -2.44 3.93
CA MET A 409 6.89 -1.52 3.46
C MET A 409 7.33 -0.56 4.56
N LEU A 410 6.39 0.01 5.31
CA LEU A 410 6.71 0.90 6.44
C LEU A 410 7.51 0.17 7.52
N THR A 411 7.10 -1.06 7.88
CA THR A 411 7.87 -1.90 8.82
C THR A 411 9.28 -2.18 8.29
N ALA A 412 9.42 -2.49 6.99
CA ALA A 412 10.73 -2.74 6.38
C ALA A 412 11.64 -1.51 6.38
N ILE A 413 11.08 -0.31 6.27
CA ILE A 413 11.82 0.96 6.39
C ILE A 413 12.26 1.19 7.84
N TYR A 414 11.36 1.03 8.83
CA TYR A 414 11.72 1.20 10.24
C TYR A 414 12.77 0.18 10.72
N CYS A 415 12.71 -1.06 10.24
CA CYS A 415 13.75 -2.06 10.50
C CYS A 415 15.13 -1.58 9.99
N ARG A 416 15.16 -0.95 8.82
CA ARG A 416 16.39 -0.41 8.21
C ARG A 416 16.90 0.83 8.93
N LEU A 417 16.00 1.74 9.32
CA LEU A 417 16.34 2.90 10.14
C LEU A 417 17.04 2.47 11.43
N THR A 418 16.46 1.50 12.14
CA THR A 418 17.05 0.99 13.38
C THR A 418 18.39 0.29 13.13
N ALA A 419 18.47 -0.56 12.10
CA ALA A 419 19.71 -1.23 11.73
C ALA A 419 20.83 -0.25 11.31
N ALA A 420 20.48 0.87 10.68
CA ALA A 420 21.43 1.91 10.30
C ALA A 420 21.96 2.66 11.53
N HIS A 421 21.11 2.99 12.50
CA HIS A 421 21.57 3.54 13.78
C HIS A 421 22.51 2.58 14.51
N ASP A 422 22.15 1.29 14.60
CA ASP A 422 23.02 0.26 15.20
C ASP A 422 24.36 0.13 14.44
N ALA A 423 24.35 0.31 13.12
CA ALA A 423 25.55 0.26 12.30
C ALA A 423 26.46 1.49 12.49
N ILE A 424 25.88 2.68 12.68
CA ILE A 424 26.61 3.88 13.10
C ILE A 424 27.31 3.64 14.44
N ASP A 425 26.57 3.13 15.44
CA ASP A 425 27.10 2.86 16.79
C ASP A 425 28.24 1.82 16.77
N GLN A 426 28.28 0.95 15.76
CA GLN A 426 29.32 -0.05 15.54
C GLN A 426 30.47 0.44 14.63
N GLY A 427 30.44 1.69 14.17
CA GLY A 427 31.43 2.26 13.25
C GLY A 427 31.39 1.69 11.83
N LYS A 428 30.29 1.05 11.42
CA LYS A 428 30.12 0.40 10.10
C LYS A 428 29.48 1.35 9.08
N LEU A 429 30.08 2.51 8.87
CA LEU A 429 29.47 3.61 8.11
C LEU A 429 29.24 3.29 6.62
N ASP A 430 30.06 2.44 5.98
CA ASP A 430 29.82 1.99 4.60
C ASP A 430 28.44 1.34 4.42
N SER A 431 28.06 0.48 5.38
CA SER A 431 26.76 -0.19 5.37
C SER A 431 25.59 0.78 5.58
N VAL A 432 25.81 1.90 6.28
CA VAL A 432 24.80 2.93 6.52
C VAL A 432 24.43 3.63 5.22
N ALA A 433 25.42 3.95 4.37
CA ALA A 433 25.17 4.56 3.07
C ALA A 433 24.34 3.65 2.16
N GLU A 434 24.63 2.34 2.15
CA GLU A 434 23.84 1.35 1.42
C GLU A 434 22.40 1.26 1.96
N ILE A 435 22.23 1.21 3.29
CA ILE A 435 20.91 1.15 3.92
C ILE A 435 20.09 2.43 3.61
N LEU A 436 20.70 3.61 3.60
CA LEU A 436 20.04 4.86 3.24
C LEU A 436 19.53 4.83 1.79
N GLU A 437 20.32 4.32 0.84
CA GLU A 437 19.89 4.14 -0.55
C GLU A 437 18.74 3.13 -0.66
N GLU A 438 18.78 2.04 0.12
CA GLU A 438 17.66 1.08 0.20
C GLU A 438 16.38 1.72 0.77
N ILE A 439 16.49 2.52 1.83
CA ILE A 439 15.37 3.25 2.43
C ILE A 439 14.75 4.20 1.40
N GLU A 440 15.56 5.00 0.71
CA GLU A 440 15.09 5.91 -0.34
C GLU A 440 14.32 5.15 -1.43
N ASN A 441 14.89 4.04 -1.93
CA ASN A 441 14.25 3.21 -2.95
C ASN A 441 12.92 2.61 -2.45
N LEU A 442 12.86 2.15 -1.20
CA LEU A 442 11.63 1.63 -0.60
C LEU A 442 10.56 2.70 -0.42
N MET A 443 10.94 3.91 0.02
CA MET A 443 10.01 5.04 0.15
C MET A 443 9.42 5.43 -1.20
N ARG A 444 10.25 5.56 -2.24
CA ARG A 444 9.78 5.87 -3.60
C ARG A 444 8.79 4.83 -4.10
N ARG A 445 9.14 3.55 -4.01
CA ARG A 445 8.25 2.44 -4.39
C ARG A 445 6.95 2.42 -3.59
N ALA A 446 7.02 2.72 -2.29
CA ALA A 446 5.84 2.72 -1.44
C ALA A 446 4.89 3.87 -1.81
N ILE A 447 5.42 5.03 -2.18
CA ILE A 447 4.61 6.14 -2.71
C ILE A 447 4.02 5.77 -4.09
N GLU A 448 4.85 5.25 -5.01
CA GLU A 448 4.43 4.92 -6.38
C GLU A 448 3.37 3.82 -6.44
N CYS A 449 3.35 2.87 -5.49
CA CYS A 449 2.28 1.86 -5.42
C CYS A 449 1.12 2.22 -4.49
N GLY A 450 1.09 3.44 -3.92
CA GLY A 450 0.02 3.93 -3.05
C GLY A 450 0.03 3.36 -1.62
N ALA A 451 1.10 2.65 -1.24
CA ALA A 451 1.31 2.14 0.12
C ALA A 451 1.63 3.25 1.13
N LEU A 452 2.39 4.27 0.70
CA LEU A 452 2.52 5.55 1.40
C LEU A 452 1.73 6.62 0.63
N VAL A 453 1.30 7.65 1.35
CA VAL A 453 0.56 8.77 0.74
C VAL A 453 1.44 9.52 -0.28
N ASP A 454 0.84 9.95 -1.38
CA ASP A 454 1.49 10.88 -2.31
C ASP A 454 1.78 12.21 -1.60
N PRO A 455 3.05 12.65 -1.51
CA PRO A 455 3.41 13.90 -0.86
C PRO A 455 2.73 15.14 -1.50
N TRP A 456 2.31 15.08 -2.77
CA TRP A 456 1.57 16.18 -3.40
C TRP A 456 0.21 16.45 -2.74
N ASN A 457 -0.35 15.48 -2.00
CA ASN A 457 -1.58 15.68 -1.23
C ASN A 457 -1.40 16.73 -0.12
N ILE A 458 -0.17 17.04 0.31
CA ILE A 458 0.13 18.10 1.27
C ILE A 458 -0.36 19.45 0.75
N VAL A 459 0.09 19.84 -0.44
CA VAL A 459 -0.29 21.14 -1.06
C VAL A 459 -1.66 21.04 -1.73
N GLY A 460 -1.95 19.88 -2.34
CA GLY A 460 -3.17 19.67 -3.11
C GLY A 460 -4.45 19.64 -2.29
N PHE A 461 -4.39 19.10 -1.08
CA PHE A 461 -5.55 18.91 -0.20
C PHE A 461 -5.35 19.43 1.22
N ALA A 462 -4.26 20.15 1.50
CA ALA A 462 -3.91 20.59 2.85
C ALA A 462 -3.90 19.42 3.86
N ALA A 463 -3.29 18.29 3.46
CA ALA A 463 -3.27 17.02 4.20
C ALA A 463 -4.65 16.41 4.48
N ASN A 464 -5.68 16.74 3.69
CA ASN A 464 -6.97 16.10 3.79
C ASN A 464 -7.22 15.06 2.70
N PHE A 465 -8.21 14.20 2.93
CA PHE A 465 -8.72 13.20 2.01
C PHE A 465 -10.23 13.45 1.78
N SER A 466 -10.60 13.76 0.54
CA SER A 466 -12.00 13.89 0.13
C SER A 466 -12.66 12.51 0.15
N LEU A 467 -13.81 12.35 0.82
CA LEU A 467 -14.59 11.10 0.85
C LEU A 467 -15.73 11.11 -0.17
N PHE A 468 -16.16 12.31 -0.57
CA PHE A 468 -17.29 12.55 -1.45
C PHE A 468 -17.10 13.91 -2.16
N PRO A 469 -17.74 14.15 -3.33
CA PRO A 469 -17.58 15.43 -4.06
C PRO A 469 -17.84 16.69 -3.23
N ALA A 470 -18.75 16.64 -2.26
CA ALA A 470 -19.00 17.77 -1.35
C ALA A 470 -17.81 18.02 -0.40
N LEU A 471 -17.33 19.27 -0.35
CA LEU A 471 -16.15 19.67 0.43
C LEU A 471 -16.25 19.33 1.93
N GLU A 472 -17.44 19.45 2.51
CA GLU A 472 -17.70 19.09 3.92
C GLU A 472 -17.47 17.60 4.23
N ASN A 473 -17.46 16.74 3.20
CA ASN A 473 -17.25 15.30 3.35
C ASN A 473 -15.77 14.98 3.12
N THR A 474 -14.94 15.60 3.94
CA THR A 474 -13.48 15.51 3.91
C THR A 474 -12.96 15.16 5.30
N VAL A 475 -11.87 14.40 5.37
CA VAL A 475 -11.23 13.99 6.64
C VAL A 475 -9.74 14.26 6.58
N HIS A 476 -9.12 14.49 7.73
CA HIS A 476 -7.66 14.58 7.82
C HIS A 476 -6.99 13.26 7.41
N ASP A 477 -6.00 13.33 6.52
CA ASP A 477 -5.18 12.19 6.09
C ASP A 477 -3.94 12.08 6.98
N TRP A 478 -4.09 11.38 8.11
CA TRP A 478 -3.05 11.13 9.10
C TRP A 478 -1.78 10.46 8.54
N ARG A 479 -1.87 9.79 7.38
CA ARG A 479 -0.69 9.20 6.71
C ARG A 479 0.30 10.26 6.23
N VAL A 480 -0.17 11.50 6.01
CA VAL A 480 0.70 12.63 5.69
C VAL A 480 1.60 12.94 6.87
N ASP A 481 1.06 12.96 8.09
CA ASP A 481 1.86 13.20 9.30
C ASP A 481 2.91 12.10 9.49
N GLU A 482 2.51 10.84 9.32
CA GLU A 482 3.45 9.70 9.38
C GLU A 482 4.55 9.78 8.33
N LEU A 483 4.23 10.23 7.11
CA LEU A 483 5.21 10.41 6.06
C LEU A 483 6.21 11.54 6.41
N ILE A 484 5.73 12.66 6.96
CA ILE A 484 6.59 13.76 7.39
C ILE A 484 7.54 13.28 8.49
N GLU A 485 7.03 12.58 9.51
CA GLU A 485 7.83 12.00 10.58
C GLU A 485 8.85 10.97 10.07
N LEU A 486 8.47 10.16 9.08
CA LEU A 486 9.37 9.20 8.47
C LEU A 486 10.51 9.91 7.73
N VAL A 487 10.20 10.92 6.91
CA VAL A 487 11.19 11.66 6.13
C VAL A 487 12.15 12.41 7.05
N GLU A 488 11.65 13.02 8.12
CA GLU A 488 12.48 13.66 9.14
C GLU A 488 13.48 12.67 9.76
N GLN A 489 13.03 11.48 10.17
CA GLN A 489 13.92 10.45 10.71
C GLN A 489 14.99 9.99 9.70
N VAL A 490 14.66 9.90 8.41
CA VAL A 490 15.63 9.53 7.37
C VAL A 490 16.65 10.64 7.16
N LEU A 491 16.23 11.90 7.14
CA LEU A 491 17.12 13.06 7.05
C LEU A 491 18.05 13.14 8.26
N ASP A 492 17.52 12.92 9.46
CA ASP A 492 18.28 12.88 10.70
C ASP A 492 19.33 11.75 10.72
N LEU A 493 18.96 10.56 10.25
CA LEU A 493 19.90 9.44 10.11
C LEU A 493 21.03 9.79 9.16
N ALA A 494 20.72 10.39 8.00
CA ALA A 494 21.73 10.80 7.03
C ALA A 494 22.63 11.92 7.58
N ALA A 495 22.08 12.90 8.30
CA ALA A 495 22.84 13.96 8.96
C ALA A 495 23.80 13.40 10.03
N ARG A 496 23.33 12.43 10.84
CA ARG A 496 24.16 11.73 11.81
C ARG A 496 25.28 10.95 11.13
N ALA A 497 24.97 10.15 10.11
CA ALA A 497 25.96 9.37 9.37
C ALA A 497 27.03 10.28 8.72
N TRP A 498 26.63 11.44 8.19
CA TRP A 498 27.57 12.42 7.64
C TRP A 498 28.50 12.96 8.73
N SER A 499 27.95 13.34 9.89
CA SER A 499 28.71 13.85 11.03
C SER A 499 29.79 12.85 11.47
N GLU A 500 29.43 11.57 11.59
CA GLU A 500 30.36 10.49 11.95
C GLU A 500 31.44 10.25 10.89
N SER A 501 31.08 10.27 9.60
CA SER A 501 32.06 10.14 8.50
C SER A 501 33.10 11.29 8.50
N ALA A 502 32.66 12.49 8.84
CA ALA A 502 33.51 13.66 8.94
C ALA A 502 34.43 13.61 10.18
N ALA A 503 33.93 13.06 11.29
CA ALA A 503 34.70 12.88 12.52
C ALA A 503 35.87 11.88 12.37
N ILE A 504 35.81 10.97 11.38
CA ILE A 504 36.90 10.04 11.04
C ILE A 504 37.73 10.47 9.81
N ASP A 505 37.44 11.63 9.20
CA ASP A 505 38.07 12.17 7.98
C ASP A 505 38.02 11.21 6.76
N ASP A 506 36.92 10.46 6.60
CA ASP A 506 36.67 9.62 5.43
C ASP A 506 35.99 10.41 4.31
N ALA A 507 36.80 11.14 3.53
CA ALA A 507 36.30 12.02 2.46
C ALA A 507 35.44 11.33 1.38
N PRO A 508 35.76 10.10 0.90
CA PRO A 508 34.88 9.35 0.00
C PRO A 508 33.48 9.11 0.58
N LEU A 509 33.40 8.66 1.83
CA LEU A 509 32.14 8.34 2.47
C LEU A 509 31.34 9.60 2.80
N GLU A 510 32.02 10.65 3.26
CA GLU A 510 31.46 11.98 3.48
C GLU A 510 30.77 12.51 2.21
N THR A 511 31.43 12.37 1.05
CA THR A 511 30.90 12.76 -0.25
C THR A 511 29.67 11.94 -0.64
N ARG A 512 29.68 10.63 -0.38
CA ARG A 512 28.54 9.74 -0.69
C ARG A 512 27.32 10.10 0.15
N ILE A 513 27.48 10.24 1.47
CA ILE A 513 26.36 10.52 2.39
C ILE A 513 25.79 11.93 2.16
N SER A 514 26.65 12.93 1.99
CA SER A 514 26.20 14.31 1.68
C SER A 514 25.40 14.37 0.38
N THR A 515 25.80 13.61 -0.65
CA THR A 515 25.05 13.50 -1.91
C THR A 515 23.66 12.88 -1.71
N ILE A 516 23.56 11.86 -0.85
CA ILE A 516 22.27 11.24 -0.50
C ILE A 516 21.37 12.25 0.24
N LEU A 517 21.90 12.92 1.26
CA LEU A 517 21.15 13.91 2.04
C LEU A 517 20.66 15.08 1.17
N ASP A 518 21.53 15.61 0.30
CA ASP A 518 21.18 16.67 -0.65
C ASP A 518 20.07 16.23 -1.63
N ARG A 519 20.13 15.00 -2.14
CA ARG A 519 19.08 14.44 -3.00
C ARG A 519 17.74 14.33 -2.26
N LEU A 520 17.75 13.82 -1.02
CA LEU A 520 16.57 13.68 -0.19
C LEU A 520 15.95 15.04 0.15
N ALA A 521 16.79 16.02 0.54
CA ALA A 521 16.34 17.36 0.90
C ALA A 521 15.67 18.08 -0.27
N ARG A 522 16.33 18.08 -1.44
CA ARG A 522 15.76 18.65 -2.67
C ARG A 522 14.50 17.92 -3.11
N TRP A 523 14.42 16.61 -2.92
CA TRP A 523 13.23 15.84 -3.27
C TRP A 523 12.04 16.26 -2.42
N TRP A 524 12.22 16.38 -1.10
CA TRP A 524 11.16 16.67 -0.13
C TRP A 524 10.64 18.11 -0.21
N ASP A 525 11.52 19.10 -0.30
CA ASP A 525 11.12 20.52 -0.20
C ASP A 525 10.22 20.97 -1.36
N ARG A 526 10.15 20.21 -2.46
CA ARG A 526 9.20 20.43 -3.57
C ARG A 526 7.74 20.32 -3.14
N TYR A 527 7.45 19.62 -2.04
CA TYR A 527 6.10 19.40 -1.53
C TYR A 527 5.66 20.45 -0.50
N ALA A 528 6.49 21.45 -0.23
CA ALA A 528 6.16 22.66 0.53
C ALA A 528 5.43 22.44 1.88
N SER A 529 5.76 21.37 2.60
CA SER A 529 5.12 21.03 3.90
C SER A 529 5.17 22.17 4.92
N ALA A 530 6.25 22.95 4.94
CA ALA A 530 6.40 24.12 5.80
C ALA A 530 5.46 25.30 5.48
N SER A 531 4.85 25.34 4.30
CA SER A 531 3.99 26.45 3.86
C SER A 531 2.50 26.21 4.07
N VAL A 532 2.10 24.98 4.42
CA VAL A 532 0.69 24.59 4.55
C VAL A 532 0.26 24.68 6.00
N THR A 533 -0.79 25.46 6.27
CA THR A 533 -1.34 25.61 7.62
C THR A 533 -2.00 24.30 8.09
N GLY A 534 -1.72 23.88 9.32
CA GLY A 534 -2.29 22.66 9.90
C GLY A 534 -1.50 21.38 9.58
N VAL A 535 -0.38 21.50 8.87
CA VAL A 535 0.54 20.40 8.57
C VAL A 535 1.83 20.58 9.38
N LYS A 536 2.46 19.47 9.81
CA LYS A 536 3.75 19.53 10.50
C LYS A 536 4.81 20.18 9.60
N ARG A 537 5.48 21.21 10.12
CA ARG A 537 6.55 21.92 9.41
C ARG A 537 7.79 21.03 9.29
N LEU A 538 8.28 20.81 8.07
CA LEU A 538 9.58 20.21 7.81
C LEU A 538 10.25 20.92 6.63
N VAL A 539 11.42 21.50 6.86
CA VAL A 539 12.28 22.09 5.81
C VAL A 539 13.54 21.26 5.75
N ALA A 540 13.65 20.39 4.75
CA ALA A 540 14.76 19.45 4.67
C ALA A 540 16.09 20.15 4.35
N GLN A 541 16.04 21.26 3.62
CA GLN A 541 17.21 22.12 3.37
C GLN A 541 17.83 22.67 4.67
N GLU A 542 17.03 22.98 5.69
CA GLU A 542 17.54 23.47 7.00
C GLU A 542 18.37 22.38 7.69
N ILE A 543 17.90 21.12 7.63
CA ILE A 543 18.61 19.96 8.16
C ILE A 543 19.92 19.74 7.39
N GLN A 544 19.90 19.81 6.06
CA GLN A 544 21.11 19.66 5.24
C GLN A 544 22.16 20.75 5.55
N VAL A 545 21.75 22.02 5.63
CA VAL A 545 22.65 23.13 5.94
C VAL A 545 23.27 22.96 7.32
N SER A 546 22.45 22.59 8.33
CA SER A 546 22.92 22.30 9.68
C SER A 546 23.93 21.15 9.68
N ALA A 547 23.62 20.04 8.99
CA ALA A 547 24.51 18.89 8.89
C ALA A 547 25.86 19.23 8.22
N ASN A 548 25.86 20.08 7.19
CA ASN A 548 27.07 20.53 6.53
C ASN A 548 27.98 21.34 7.46
N LEU A 549 27.39 22.22 8.28
CA LEU A 549 28.14 22.99 9.29
C LEU A 549 28.76 22.08 10.34
N VAL A 550 27.97 21.12 10.84
CA VAL A 550 28.41 20.12 11.82
C VAL A 550 29.56 19.27 11.25
N ALA A 551 29.38 18.68 10.07
CA ALA A 551 30.40 17.87 9.41
C ALA A 551 31.71 18.66 9.19
N GLY A 552 31.61 19.91 8.70
CA GLY A 552 32.79 20.77 8.54
C GLY A 552 33.52 21.06 9.85
N SER A 553 32.77 21.27 10.94
CA SER A 553 33.36 21.48 12.28
C SER A 553 34.05 20.22 12.83
N LEU A 554 33.46 19.04 12.61
CA LEU A 554 34.01 17.76 13.04
C LEU A 554 35.25 17.36 12.24
N ASN A 555 35.25 17.59 10.93
CA ASN A 555 36.43 17.38 10.09
C ASN A 555 37.59 18.32 10.53
N ALA A 556 37.29 19.59 10.82
CA ALA A 556 38.26 20.53 11.37
C ALA A 556 38.77 20.09 12.76
N TRP A 557 37.89 19.58 13.63
CA TRP A 557 38.25 19.03 14.93
C TRP A 557 39.20 17.84 14.78
N HIS A 558 38.91 16.90 13.88
CA HIS A 558 39.76 15.75 13.59
C HIS A 558 41.17 16.18 13.16
N LYS A 559 41.25 17.16 12.25
CA LYS A 559 42.53 17.72 11.75
C LYS A 559 43.30 18.52 12.80
N ALA A 560 42.61 19.14 13.75
CA ALA A 560 43.19 19.98 14.80
C ALA A 560 43.82 19.17 15.95
N GLY A 561 43.40 17.91 16.16
CA GLY A 561 43.94 17.03 17.19
C GLY A 561 43.91 17.66 18.58
N ALA A 562 45.07 17.83 19.23
CA ALA A 562 45.16 18.39 20.59
C ALA A 562 44.65 19.84 20.73
N ALA A 563 44.61 20.63 19.65
CA ALA A 563 44.09 21.99 19.67
C ALA A 563 42.55 22.07 19.74
N ALA A 564 41.87 20.95 19.49
CA ALA A 564 40.41 20.88 19.43
C ALA A 564 39.72 20.89 20.80
N GLY A 565 40.49 20.71 21.89
CA GLY A 565 40.02 20.88 23.27
C GLY A 565 39.97 22.35 23.75
N ASP A 566 40.38 23.31 22.92
CA ASP A 566 40.34 24.74 23.24
C ASP A 566 38.96 25.34 22.96
N ILE A 567 38.43 26.13 23.91
CA ILE A 567 37.19 26.90 23.76
C ILE A 567 37.30 27.90 22.60
N GLY A 568 38.51 28.42 22.35
CA GLY A 568 38.77 29.33 21.23
C GLY A 568 38.53 28.71 19.85
N PHE A 569 38.79 27.41 19.70
CA PHE A 569 38.56 26.67 18.46
C PHE A 569 37.05 26.58 18.14
N TRP A 570 36.25 26.13 19.11
CA TRP A 570 34.81 25.93 18.90
C TRP A 570 34.05 27.24 18.69
N ARG A 571 34.52 28.35 19.27
CA ARG A 571 33.91 29.67 19.07
C ARG A 571 33.82 30.07 17.59
N MET A 572 34.69 29.58 16.72
CA MET A 572 34.65 29.85 15.28
C MET A 572 33.47 29.18 14.56
N PHE A 573 32.95 28.09 15.12
CA PHE A 573 31.87 27.28 14.53
C PHE A 573 30.53 27.51 15.22
N VAL A 574 30.54 27.70 16.54
CA VAL A 574 29.32 27.79 17.37
C VAL A 574 28.47 29.01 17.02
N ASP A 575 29.04 30.13 16.57
CA ASP A 575 28.25 31.29 16.11
C ASP A 575 27.30 30.95 14.93
N GLN A 576 27.59 29.85 14.22
CA GLN A 576 26.82 29.34 13.09
C GLN A 576 25.83 28.24 13.49
N PHE A 577 25.87 27.72 14.73
CA PHE A 577 24.88 26.76 15.22
C PHE A 577 23.64 27.51 15.71
N ASP A 578 22.57 27.44 14.92
CA ASP A 578 21.29 28.11 15.17
C ASP A 578 20.16 27.15 15.58
N THR A 579 20.45 25.85 15.68
CA THR A 579 19.47 24.82 16.05
C THR A 579 19.98 23.91 17.18
N SER A 580 19.04 23.44 18.01
CA SER A 580 19.29 22.47 19.09
C SER A 580 19.91 21.16 18.55
N LYS A 581 19.48 20.77 17.34
CA LYS A 581 19.95 19.57 16.64
C LYS A 581 21.43 19.64 16.27
N ALA A 582 21.92 20.80 15.82
CA ALA A 582 23.33 20.97 15.47
C ALA A 582 24.24 20.73 16.68
N PHE A 583 23.89 21.29 17.85
CA PHE A 583 24.61 21.02 19.10
C PHE A 583 24.56 19.55 19.49
N GLN A 584 23.39 18.90 19.40
CA GLN A 584 23.26 17.49 19.68
C GLN A 584 24.21 16.65 18.81
N LEU A 585 24.19 16.82 17.49
CA LEU A 585 24.99 16.01 16.56
C LEU A 585 26.50 16.13 16.84
N VAL A 586 27.00 17.35 17.08
CA VAL A 586 28.43 17.57 17.37
C VAL A 586 28.80 16.95 18.72
N VAL A 587 28.00 17.20 19.77
CA VAL A 587 28.28 16.69 21.11
C VAL A 587 28.21 15.16 21.14
N GLU A 588 27.25 14.55 20.45
CA GLU A 588 27.15 13.09 20.33
C GLU A 588 28.38 12.51 19.65
N ALA A 589 28.78 13.03 18.48
CA ALA A 589 29.96 12.55 17.77
C ALA A 589 31.24 12.67 18.63
N LEU A 590 31.42 13.78 19.36
CA LEU A 590 32.56 13.94 20.27
C LEU A 590 32.53 12.93 21.43
N LEU A 591 31.36 12.64 21.98
CA LEU A 591 31.19 11.64 23.03
C LEU A 591 31.44 10.22 22.51
N ASP A 592 31.04 9.91 21.28
CA ASP A 592 31.33 8.65 20.59
C ASP A 592 32.84 8.45 20.37
N HIS A 593 33.57 9.54 20.10
CA HIS A 593 35.02 9.56 20.04
C HIS A 593 35.73 9.75 21.40
N ALA A 594 35.00 9.64 22.51
CA ALA A 594 35.54 9.76 23.87
C ALA A 594 36.24 11.11 24.19
N ASP A 595 35.94 12.19 23.45
CA ASP A 595 36.46 13.53 23.73
C ASP A 595 35.59 14.26 24.76
N VAL A 596 35.84 13.97 26.04
CA VAL A 596 35.13 14.58 27.19
C VAL A 596 35.46 16.07 27.37
N VAL A 597 36.55 16.58 26.78
CA VAL A 597 36.96 17.98 26.96
C VAL A 597 36.20 18.87 26.00
N ALA A 598 36.21 18.54 24.70
CA ALA A 598 35.51 19.29 23.67
C ALA A 598 33.98 19.21 23.86
N SER A 599 33.45 18.02 24.17
CA SER A 599 32.01 17.85 24.43
C SER A 599 31.52 18.69 25.63
N ARG A 600 32.28 18.77 26.74
CA ARG A 600 31.95 19.68 27.85
C ARG A 600 31.96 21.13 27.39
N ALA A 601 32.99 21.56 26.66
CA ALA A 601 33.10 22.94 26.21
C ALA A 601 31.88 23.37 25.37
N LEU A 602 31.46 22.50 24.44
CA LEU A 602 30.26 22.74 23.63
C LEU A 602 28.96 22.71 24.44
N LEU A 603 28.82 21.80 25.41
CA LEU A 603 27.68 21.78 26.32
C LEU A 603 27.57 23.12 27.08
N MET A 604 28.67 23.64 27.62
CA MET A 604 28.66 24.93 28.32
C MET A 604 28.35 26.09 27.37
N GLN A 605 28.86 26.04 26.14
CA GLN A 605 28.59 27.05 25.14
C GLN A 605 27.11 27.06 24.70
N TRP A 606 26.47 25.89 24.60
CA TRP A 606 25.03 25.80 24.34
C TRP A 606 24.23 26.45 25.47
N VAL A 607 24.58 26.18 26.73
CA VAL A 607 23.96 26.83 27.90
C VAL A 607 24.12 28.36 27.86
N ASN A 608 25.29 28.85 27.44
CA ASN A 608 25.55 30.29 27.29
C ASN A 608 24.72 30.92 26.15
N GLN A 609 24.40 30.17 25.09
CA GLN A 609 23.61 30.64 23.95
C GLN A 609 22.12 30.30 24.02
N ARG A 610 21.61 29.92 25.21
CA ARG A 610 20.23 29.47 25.44
C ARG A 610 19.14 30.42 24.94
N ASP A 611 19.41 31.73 24.92
CA ASP A 611 18.45 32.74 24.43
C ASP A 611 18.27 32.70 22.91
N ARG A 612 19.29 32.21 22.18
CA ARG A 612 19.27 32.03 20.73
C ARG A 612 18.84 30.62 20.35
N THR A 613 19.35 29.62 21.06
CA THR A 613 19.11 28.20 20.78
C THR A 613 18.57 27.52 22.02
N PRO A 614 17.29 27.07 22.03
CA PRO A 614 16.69 26.42 23.18
C PRO A 614 17.52 25.22 23.70
N LEU A 615 17.47 24.95 25.00
CA LEU A 615 18.13 23.78 25.61
C LEU A 615 17.34 22.48 25.41
N ALA A 616 16.12 22.57 24.91
CA ALA A 616 15.28 21.45 24.52
C ALA A 616 14.34 21.87 23.37
N GLU A 617 14.38 21.14 22.28
CA GLU A 617 13.52 21.32 21.11
C GLU A 617 13.31 19.96 20.43
N GLY A 618 12.05 19.51 20.37
CA GLY A 618 11.74 18.16 19.88
C GLY A 618 12.44 17.07 20.70
N ASP A 619 13.17 16.19 20.01
CA ASP A 619 13.99 15.12 20.63
C ASP A 619 15.40 15.60 21.02
N SER A 620 15.80 16.80 20.59
CA SER A 620 17.10 17.39 20.90
C SER A 620 17.06 18.08 22.25
N ALA A 621 17.81 17.54 23.22
CA ALA A 621 17.86 18.11 24.55
C ALA A 621 19.28 18.12 25.13
N PHE A 622 19.56 19.12 25.95
CA PHE A 622 20.81 19.25 26.68
C PHE A 622 20.98 18.15 27.73
N HIS A 623 19.92 17.83 28.47
CA HIS A 623 20.00 16.94 29.65
C HIS A 623 20.48 15.51 29.35
N PRO A 624 20.03 14.79 28.29
CA PRO A 624 20.50 13.45 28.01
C PRO A 624 21.99 13.44 27.64
N LEU A 625 22.47 14.48 26.95
CA LEU A 625 23.86 14.63 26.57
C LEU A 625 24.76 14.92 27.78
N ALA A 626 24.29 15.74 28.72
CA ALA A 626 24.99 15.95 29.99
C ALA A 626 25.10 14.65 30.80
N PHE A 627 24.04 13.85 30.86
CA PHE A 627 24.08 12.52 31.50
C PHE A 627 25.03 11.56 30.77
N ARG A 628 24.99 11.53 29.44
CA ARG A 628 25.89 10.71 28.61
C ARG A 628 27.35 11.11 28.84
N TRP A 629 27.64 12.41 28.91
CA TRP A 629 28.97 12.92 29.25
C TRP A 629 29.47 12.40 30.60
N LEU A 630 28.64 12.47 31.65
CA LEU A 630 28.99 11.93 32.97
C LEU A 630 29.26 10.42 32.91
N ALA A 631 28.43 9.66 32.18
CA ALA A 631 28.63 8.23 32.00
C ALA A 631 29.94 7.89 31.26
N THR A 632 30.30 8.68 30.24
CA THR A 632 31.58 8.53 29.51
C THR A 632 32.78 8.82 30.43
N VAL A 633 32.70 9.87 31.25
CA VAL A 633 33.74 10.19 32.24
C VAL A 633 33.89 9.06 33.27
N GLU A 634 32.77 8.52 33.77
CA GLU A 634 32.80 7.38 34.69
C GLU A 634 33.40 6.12 34.04
N ALA A 635 33.08 5.85 32.78
CA ALA A 635 33.66 4.74 32.02
C ALA A 635 35.18 4.91 31.83
N HIS A 636 35.65 6.12 31.53
CA HIS A 636 37.08 6.43 31.46
C HIS A 636 37.77 6.24 32.80
N GLN A 637 37.14 6.69 33.89
CA GLN A 637 37.66 6.52 35.23
C GLN A 637 37.89 5.04 35.56
N ARG A 638 36.89 4.19 35.27
CA ARG A 638 36.98 2.73 35.47
C ARG A 638 38.07 2.09 34.61
N THR A 639 38.20 2.54 33.35
CA THR A 639 39.16 1.97 32.38
C THR A 639 40.60 2.38 32.65
N GLN A 640 40.82 3.66 32.97
CA GLN A 640 42.15 4.24 33.19
C GLN A 640 42.60 4.16 34.66
N GLN A 641 41.72 3.75 35.59
CA GLN A 641 41.96 3.72 37.04
C GLN A 641 42.45 5.07 37.60
N THR A 642 41.99 6.17 37.02
CA THR A 642 42.30 7.54 37.43
C THR A 642 41.19 8.09 38.33
N ASP A 643 41.43 9.19 39.05
CA ASP A 643 40.36 9.94 39.71
C ASP A 643 39.83 11.02 38.75
N ALA A 644 38.55 10.89 38.36
CA ALA A 644 37.90 11.82 37.44
C ALA A 644 37.05 12.88 38.18
N TRP A 645 37.04 12.89 39.51
CA TRP A 645 36.20 13.80 40.31
C TRP A 645 36.46 15.28 39.98
N SER A 646 37.70 15.67 39.71
CA SER A 646 38.03 17.05 39.34
C SER A 646 37.37 17.51 38.04
N GLU A 647 37.16 16.60 37.08
CA GLU A 647 36.50 16.92 35.82
C GLU A 647 34.99 17.07 36.01
N VAL A 648 34.37 16.22 36.83
CA VAL A 648 32.95 16.31 37.22
C VAL A 648 32.68 17.59 38.01
N ALA A 649 33.50 17.89 39.00
CA ALA A 649 33.39 19.12 39.78
C ALA A 649 33.51 20.36 38.89
N ARG A 650 34.43 20.34 37.92
CA ARG A 650 34.59 21.43 36.94
C ARG A 650 33.37 21.55 36.02
N PHE A 651 32.77 20.44 35.59
CA PHE A 651 31.54 20.46 34.80
C PHE A 651 30.40 21.18 35.54
N PHE A 652 30.12 20.81 36.79
CA PHE A 652 29.07 21.47 37.58
C PHE A 652 29.38 22.93 37.89
N ALA A 653 30.65 23.26 38.19
CA ALA A 653 31.06 24.65 38.41
C ALA A 653 30.85 25.53 37.16
N TYR A 654 31.13 25.00 35.97
CA TYR A 654 30.86 25.71 34.72
C TYR A 654 29.37 25.76 34.39
N LEU A 655 28.63 24.69 34.66
CA LEU A 655 27.19 24.68 34.44
C LEU A 655 26.50 25.76 35.29
N GLU A 656 26.82 25.84 36.58
CA GLU A 656 26.34 26.89 37.49
C GLU A 656 26.71 28.29 36.99
N ALA A 657 27.96 28.48 36.54
CA ALA A 657 28.42 29.78 36.04
C ALA A 657 27.75 30.23 34.72
N ASN A 658 27.36 29.28 33.85
CA ASN A 658 26.76 29.60 32.54
C ASN A 658 25.22 29.59 32.56
N ALA A 659 24.58 28.89 33.51
CA ALA A 659 23.13 28.72 33.54
C ALA A 659 22.38 29.97 34.04
N GLU A 660 23.06 30.88 34.74
CA GLU A 660 22.46 32.11 35.30
C GLU A 660 21.12 31.81 36.02
N GLU A 661 20.02 32.46 35.62
CA GLU A 661 18.69 32.29 36.21
C GLU A 661 18.14 30.86 36.08
N PHE A 662 18.59 30.07 35.10
CA PHE A 662 18.18 28.68 34.91
C PHE A 662 18.82 27.71 35.92
N TRP A 663 19.80 28.17 36.70
CA TRP A 663 20.34 27.39 37.81
C TRP A 663 19.37 27.31 38.99
N GLU A 664 18.51 28.32 39.15
CA GLU A 664 17.54 28.37 40.24
C GLU A 664 16.29 27.54 39.92
N ALA A 665 15.75 26.86 40.93
CA ALA A 665 14.49 26.15 40.77
C ALA A 665 13.36 27.18 40.50
N PRO A 666 12.50 26.96 39.48
CA PRO A 666 11.44 27.89 39.16
C PRO A 666 10.51 28.08 40.37
N THR A 667 10.28 29.35 40.74
CA THR A 667 9.32 29.70 41.78
C THR A 667 7.92 29.71 41.19
N LEU A 668 7.03 28.88 41.75
CA LEU A 668 5.63 28.70 41.31
C LEU A 668 4.76 29.92 41.55
#